data_AF-A0A142YDK0-F1
#
_entry.id   AF-A0A142YDK0-F1
#
_cell.length_a   1.000
_cell.length_b   1.000
_cell.length_c   1.000
_cell.angle_alpha   90.00
_cell.angle_beta   90.00
_cell.angle_gamma   90.00
#
_symmetry.space_group_name_H-M   'P 1'
#
loop_
_entity.id
_entity.type
_entity.pdbx_description
1 polymer ?
#
loop_
_entity_poly.entity_id
_entity_poly.type
_entity_poly.pdbx_seq_one_letter_code
_entity_poly.pdbx_strand_id
1 'polypeptide(L)'
;MGLVGGPVDLELSLRERFGLRDFRPGQREVIESVLAGRDVLCVMPTGGGKSLCYQLPAVVTPGLTLVVSPLIALMKDQVDALTARGVRATLLNSTIDPAAQRQRMEEIEAGLYDMVYVAPERFRSGRFTAMLQRVPPALLAIDEAHCISQWGHDFRPDYARLGEARRRIGSPPCIALTATATDVVQRDVAEQLGLIDPRLFVTGFDRPNLRYVVARTGRDEAKLEELSRTLERFPGPSVIYASSRARCESVAGYVAKELRREVVVYHAGLDREARSKAQDDFMSGDADVVVATNAFGMGVDKPDIRSVIHFNMPGTIEAYYQEAGRAGRDGGASVCVLLYSAGDRRLQELFIENEFPPKPVVHQIYDFLRSLDDDPIELTLTQILERSGVDVKESGVGAALKILDDAGAIEKFSPRENMAIVRFNLEAEEAEGSLVDRVSAQAPVKRAVLAGLEAMARGRVGEPCYFRPDELAAALGLDRAALNRAVKGLTAELPIDYIPPFRGNALRVIDRDRKPRDLDIDFRKLDVRKRHEYEKLDRMTQYAMSPICRRSLILSYFGEKANLSEPCGGCDNCRSDDGGGGVAVTVVDSPEARETIQKILSGVARAKGRFGKTSVAQMLAGSDSERMARSGLQALSTFGILRQSGLTHREIADLIDALGGVGLIESQAVADFKPVVSLSEAGWAWLRDREAPP
;
A
#
# COMPACT_ATOMS: atom_id res chain seq x y z
N MET A 1 -13.14 23.36 25.32
CA MET A 1 -12.70 24.76 25.14
C MET A 1 -12.12 24.82 23.73
N GLY A 2 -12.61 25.71 22.86
CA GLY A 2 -12.16 25.75 21.46
C GLY A 2 -10.66 26.03 21.32
N LEU A 3 -10.05 25.68 20.19
CA LEU A 3 -8.63 25.88 19.92
C LEU A 3 -8.25 27.36 19.72
N VAL A 4 -9.22 28.26 19.61
CA VAL A 4 -9.02 29.69 19.40
C VAL A 4 -9.57 30.51 20.58
N GLY A 5 -8.85 31.57 20.96
CA GLY A 5 -9.27 32.56 21.97
C GLY A 5 -10.21 33.68 21.47
N GLY A 6 -10.72 33.61 20.24
CA GLY A 6 -11.60 34.63 19.64
C GLY A 6 -12.17 34.23 18.26
N PRO A 7 -13.03 35.05 17.62
CA PRO A 7 -13.59 34.75 16.30
C PRO A 7 -12.51 34.83 15.21
N VAL A 8 -12.35 33.76 14.42
CA VAL A 8 -11.45 33.69 13.26
C VAL A 8 -12.25 33.90 11.99
N ASP A 9 -11.83 34.85 11.15
CA ASP A 9 -12.32 34.95 9.77
C ASP A 9 -11.58 33.93 8.91
N LEU A 10 -12.26 32.83 8.60
CA LEU A 10 -11.71 31.71 7.84
C LEU A 10 -11.50 32.06 6.37
N GLU A 11 -12.38 32.88 5.80
CA GLU A 11 -12.30 33.35 4.42
C GLU A 11 -11.12 34.28 4.20
N LEU A 12 -10.90 35.21 5.13
CA LEU A 12 -9.72 36.07 5.11
C LEU A 12 -8.43 35.24 5.23
N SER A 13 -8.40 34.31 6.20
CA SER A 13 -7.23 33.45 6.43
C SER A 13 -6.92 32.55 5.23
N LEU A 14 -7.96 32.01 4.58
CA LEU A 14 -7.84 31.19 3.37
C LEU A 14 -7.22 31.99 2.22
N ARG A 15 -7.65 33.23 2.01
CA ARG A 15 -7.16 34.12 0.95
C ARG A 15 -5.74 34.58 1.23
N GLU A 16 -5.46 35.09 2.43
CA GLU A 16 -4.17 35.68 2.76
C GLU A 16 -3.06 34.64 2.94
N ARG A 17 -3.35 33.48 3.55
CA ARG A 17 -2.32 32.46 3.85
C ARG A 17 -2.15 31.43 2.74
N PHE A 18 -3.24 31.05 2.06
CA PHE A 18 -3.22 29.97 1.07
C PHE A 18 -3.48 30.44 -0.37
N GLY A 19 -3.89 31.70 -0.58
CA GLY A 19 -4.17 32.23 -1.92
C GLY A 19 -5.43 31.62 -2.57
N LEU A 20 -6.29 30.96 -1.77
CA LEU A 20 -7.49 30.29 -2.24
C LEU A 20 -8.70 31.20 -2.07
N ARG A 21 -9.61 31.22 -3.06
CA ARG A 21 -10.78 32.10 -3.06
C ARG A 21 -11.92 31.58 -2.21
N ASP A 22 -12.19 30.27 -2.33
CA ASP A 22 -13.36 29.59 -1.77
C ASP A 22 -12.98 28.20 -1.22
N PHE A 23 -13.72 27.74 -0.21
CA PHE A 23 -13.63 26.37 0.29
C PHE A 23 -14.28 25.40 -0.69
N ARG A 24 -13.71 24.20 -0.81
CA ARG A 24 -14.40 23.07 -1.45
C ARG A 24 -15.52 22.57 -0.54
N PRO A 25 -16.56 21.90 -1.10
CA PRO A 25 -17.66 21.37 -0.30
C PRO A 25 -17.18 20.51 0.89
N GLY A 26 -17.70 20.78 2.09
CA GLY A 26 -17.37 20.05 3.32
C GLY A 26 -16.08 20.48 4.02
N GLN A 27 -15.19 21.25 3.38
CA GLN A 27 -13.92 21.65 4.01
C GLN A 27 -14.13 22.60 5.19
N ARG A 28 -15.04 23.57 5.05
CA ARG A 28 -15.30 24.57 6.07
C ARG A 28 -15.80 23.92 7.36
N GLU A 29 -16.76 23.01 7.24
CA GLU A 29 -17.41 22.33 8.35
C GLU A 29 -16.43 21.41 9.11
N VAL A 30 -15.48 20.80 8.39
CA VAL A 30 -14.35 20.06 8.98
C VAL A 30 -13.47 21.01 9.78
N ILE A 31 -13.02 22.12 9.18
CA ILE A 31 -12.13 23.10 9.80
C ILE A 31 -12.76 23.71 11.05
N GLU A 32 -14.03 24.12 10.97
CA GLU A 32 -14.79 24.64 12.12
C GLU A 32 -14.90 23.61 13.25
N SER A 33 -15.06 22.32 12.91
CA SER A 33 -15.11 21.26 13.92
C SER A 33 -13.76 21.04 14.60
N VAL A 34 -12.66 21.11 13.86
CA VAL A 34 -11.30 21.08 14.41
C VAL A 34 -11.07 22.28 15.33
N LEU A 35 -11.42 23.49 14.89
CA LEU A 35 -11.26 24.72 15.68
C LEU A 35 -12.12 24.73 16.95
N ALA A 36 -13.25 24.01 16.96
CA ALA A 36 -14.05 23.78 18.16
C ALA A 36 -13.38 22.81 19.17
N GLY A 37 -12.24 22.22 18.83
CA GLY A 37 -11.51 21.25 19.65
C GLY A 37 -12.14 19.86 19.66
N ARG A 38 -12.96 19.53 18.64
CA ARG A 38 -13.58 18.20 18.51
C ARG A 38 -12.68 17.26 17.74
N ASP A 39 -12.74 15.98 18.07
CA ASP A 39 -12.16 14.95 17.22
C ASP A 39 -12.94 14.84 15.91
N VAL A 40 -12.22 14.57 14.83
CA VAL A 40 -12.77 14.51 13.48
C VAL A 40 -12.26 13.28 12.76
N LEU A 41 -13.16 12.54 12.12
CA LEU A 41 -12.83 11.55 11.10
C LEU A 41 -13.31 12.06 9.75
N CYS A 42 -12.39 12.30 8.83
CA CYS A 42 -12.64 12.94 7.54
C CYS A 42 -12.27 11.99 6.41
N VAL A 43 -13.28 11.56 5.65
CA VAL A 43 -13.14 10.76 4.45
C VAL A 43 -13.48 11.64 3.25
N MET A 44 -12.44 12.05 2.51
CA MET A 44 -12.54 12.93 1.35
C MET A 44 -11.76 12.34 0.18
N PRO A 45 -12.30 12.35 -1.05
CA PRO A 45 -11.63 11.76 -2.21
C PRO A 45 -10.25 12.38 -2.47
N THR A 46 -9.45 11.71 -3.30
CA THR A 46 -8.18 12.29 -3.78
C THR A 46 -8.44 13.63 -4.48
N GLY A 47 -7.60 14.62 -4.18
CA GLY A 47 -7.82 15.99 -4.63
C GLY A 47 -8.88 16.77 -3.84
N GLY A 48 -9.63 16.20 -2.88
CA GLY A 48 -10.63 16.91 -2.07
C GLY A 48 -10.08 18.01 -1.15
N GLY A 49 -8.76 18.22 -1.14
CA GLY A 49 -8.10 19.26 -0.34
C GLY A 49 -8.03 18.92 1.16
N LYS A 50 -7.78 17.65 1.49
CA LYS A 50 -7.62 17.14 2.86
C LYS A 50 -6.57 17.93 3.67
N SER A 51 -5.43 18.28 3.05
CA SER A 51 -4.35 18.98 3.76
C SER A 51 -4.79 20.31 4.37
N LEU A 52 -5.65 21.05 3.67
CA LEU A 52 -6.17 22.33 4.16
C LEU A 52 -6.97 22.18 5.48
N CYS A 53 -7.58 21.01 5.69
CA CYS A 53 -8.42 20.74 6.86
C CYS A 53 -7.65 20.70 8.19
N TYR A 54 -6.32 20.50 8.15
CA TYR A 54 -5.44 20.64 9.32
C TYR A 54 -4.45 21.80 9.18
N GLN A 55 -4.06 22.18 7.95
CA GLN A 55 -3.15 23.30 7.71
C GLN A 55 -3.77 24.65 8.07
N LEU A 56 -5.05 24.89 7.72
CA LEU A 56 -5.69 26.16 8.06
C LEU A 56 -5.87 26.30 9.58
N PRO A 57 -6.37 25.29 10.33
CA PRO A 57 -6.32 25.32 11.78
C PRO A 57 -4.93 25.62 12.33
N ALA A 58 -3.88 24.94 11.85
CA ALA A 58 -2.51 25.10 12.34
C ALA A 58 -1.98 26.53 12.27
N VAL A 59 -2.39 27.33 11.29
CA VAL A 59 -1.94 28.72 11.14
C VAL A 59 -2.80 29.75 11.87
N VAL A 60 -4.01 29.38 12.30
CA VAL A 60 -4.93 30.30 13.02
C VAL A 60 -5.06 29.97 14.50
N THR A 61 -4.59 28.80 14.95
CA THR A 61 -4.55 28.41 16.36
C THR A 61 -3.14 28.53 16.93
N PRO A 62 -2.95 29.12 18.12
CA PRO A 62 -1.66 29.10 18.78
C PRO A 62 -1.30 27.67 19.23
N GLY A 63 -0.02 27.32 19.12
CA GLY A 63 0.52 26.03 19.55
C GLY A 63 0.93 25.13 18.39
N LEU A 64 1.56 24.00 18.73
CA LEU A 64 2.12 23.08 17.75
C LEU A 64 1.03 22.21 17.12
N THR A 65 0.97 22.17 15.79
CA THR A 65 0.26 21.10 15.06
C THR A 65 1.23 19.99 14.67
N LEU A 66 0.94 18.76 15.08
CA LEU A 66 1.73 17.58 14.72
C LEU A 66 1.00 16.78 13.63
N VAL A 67 1.61 16.61 12.46
CA VAL A 67 1.03 15.88 11.33
C VAL A 67 1.77 14.57 11.14
N VAL A 68 1.09 13.44 11.35
CA VAL A 68 1.62 12.11 11.08
C VAL A 68 1.28 11.72 9.65
N SER A 69 2.28 11.36 8.84
CA SER A 69 2.09 10.98 7.43
C SER A 69 3.06 9.84 7.06
N PRO A 70 2.65 8.86 6.21
CA PRO A 70 3.48 7.68 5.94
C PRO A 70 4.59 7.95 4.93
N LEU A 71 4.50 9.05 4.16
CA LEU A 71 5.37 9.29 3.01
C LEU A 71 6.32 10.47 3.24
N ILE A 72 7.58 10.14 3.45
CA ILE A 72 8.67 11.12 3.64
C ILE A 72 8.79 12.11 2.48
N ALA A 73 8.63 11.66 1.23
CA ALA A 73 8.69 12.53 0.06
C ALA A 73 7.58 13.60 0.10
N LEU A 74 6.34 13.17 0.36
CA LEU A 74 5.19 14.06 0.48
C LEU A 74 5.35 15.05 1.65
N MET A 75 5.86 14.59 2.79
CA MET A 75 6.13 15.46 3.93
C MET A 75 7.07 16.61 3.54
N LYS A 76 8.11 16.33 2.75
CA LYS A 76 9.06 17.34 2.27
C LYS A 76 8.35 18.36 1.37
N ASP A 77 7.61 17.90 0.38
CA ASP A 77 6.90 18.78 -0.56
C ASP A 77 5.90 19.69 0.18
N GLN A 78 5.19 19.15 1.18
CA GLN A 78 4.29 19.93 2.02
C GLN A 78 5.05 20.98 2.84
N VAL A 79 6.15 20.61 3.50
CA VAL A 79 6.96 21.56 4.29
C VAL A 79 7.54 22.67 3.42
N ASP A 80 8.08 22.33 2.25
CA ASP A 80 8.65 23.32 1.33
C ASP A 80 7.55 24.29 0.85
N ALA A 81 6.37 23.78 0.51
CA ALA A 81 5.21 24.59 0.11
C ALA A 81 4.69 25.50 1.24
N LEU A 82 4.72 25.05 2.49
CA LEU A 82 4.29 25.83 3.66
C LEU A 82 5.32 26.90 4.04
N THR A 83 6.61 26.55 3.98
CA THR A 83 7.72 27.46 4.26
C THR A 83 7.75 28.59 3.23
N ALA A 84 7.51 28.29 1.95
CA ALA A 84 7.37 29.29 0.90
C ALA A 84 6.22 30.28 1.13
N ARG A 85 5.21 29.89 1.93
CA ARG A 85 4.07 30.73 2.35
C ARG A 85 4.30 31.42 3.70
N GLY A 86 5.50 31.31 4.28
CA GLY A 86 5.87 31.91 5.56
C GLY A 86 5.35 31.16 6.79
N VAL A 87 4.85 29.93 6.65
CA VAL A 87 4.47 29.08 7.77
C VAL A 87 5.73 28.41 8.33
N ARG A 88 5.92 28.45 9.66
CA ARG A 88 7.08 27.83 10.30
C ARG A 88 6.87 26.33 10.40
N ALA A 89 7.16 25.62 9.31
CA ALA A 89 6.99 24.18 9.20
C ALA A 89 8.32 23.43 9.16
N THR A 90 8.36 22.22 9.70
CA THR A 90 9.50 21.31 9.56
C THR A 90 9.03 19.86 9.49
N LEU A 91 9.99 18.93 9.31
CA LEU A 91 9.71 17.50 9.32
C LEU A 91 10.73 16.69 10.14
N LEU A 92 10.30 15.56 10.68
CA LEU A 92 11.11 14.59 11.41
C LEU A 92 10.88 13.18 10.90
N ASN A 93 11.94 12.55 10.38
CA ASN A 93 11.93 11.16 9.92
C ASN A 93 13.34 10.54 10.04
N SER A 94 13.45 9.25 9.77
CA SER A 94 14.68 8.46 9.85
C SER A 94 15.76 8.82 8.82
N THR A 95 15.42 9.57 7.75
CA THR A 95 16.37 9.94 6.69
C THR A 95 17.19 11.20 7.00
N ILE A 96 16.78 11.98 8.01
CA ILE A 96 17.52 13.17 8.46
C ILE A 96 18.70 12.74 9.34
N ASP A 97 19.83 13.42 9.21
CA ASP A 97 21.01 13.21 10.06
C ASP A 97 20.67 13.32 11.57
N PRO A 98 21.19 12.44 12.45
CA PRO A 98 20.88 12.47 13.87
C PRO A 98 21.17 13.80 14.58
N ALA A 99 22.20 14.55 14.18
CA ALA A 99 22.47 15.86 14.76
C ALA A 99 21.39 16.88 14.36
N ALA A 100 21.01 16.90 13.08
CA ALA A 100 19.92 17.73 12.59
C ALA A 100 18.56 17.35 13.21
N GLN A 101 18.31 16.06 13.46
CA GLN A 101 17.12 15.61 14.20
C GLN A 101 17.12 16.16 15.64
N ARG A 102 18.25 16.12 16.34
CA ARG A 102 18.38 16.66 17.71
C ARG A 102 18.09 18.15 17.74
N GLN A 103 18.71 18.90 16.83
CA GLN A 103 18.48 20.33 16.69
C GLN A 103 17.00 20.64 16.44
N ARG A 104 16.35 19.96 15.48
CA ARG A 104 14.92 20.15 15.21
C ARG A 104 14.04 19.85 16.42
N MET A 105 14.36 18.81 17.21
CA MET A 105 13.63 18.53 18.45
C MET A 105 13.78 19.67 19.49
N GLU A 106 14.97 20.24 19.63
CA GLU A 106 15.21 21.39 20.52
C GLU A 106 14.45 22.64 20.05
N GLU A 107 14.43 22.90 18.74
CA GLU A 107 13.67 24.00 18.13
C GLU A 107 12.15 23.82 18.29
N ILE A 108 11.65 22.59 18.24
CA ILE A 108 10.24 22.26 18.52
C ILE A 108 9.91 22.57 19.98
N GLU A 109 10.77 22.15 20.93
CA GLU A 109 10.57 22.45 22.35
C GLU A 109 10.60 23.96 22.64
N ALA A 110 11.40 24.71 21.88
CA ALA A 110 11.48 26.17 21.97
C ALA A 110 10.30 26.92 21.32
N GLY A 111 9.34 26.21 20.69
CA GLY A 111 8.18 26.83 20.05
C GLY A 111 8.49 27.58 18.74
N LEU A 112 9.57 27.18 18.05
CA LEU A 112 9.98 27.82 16.80
C LEU A 112 9.15 27.38 15.58
N TYR A 113 8.36 26.32 15.71
CA TYR A 113 7.53 25.77 14.63
C TYR A 113 6.04 25.82 14.97
N ASP A 114 5.23 26.19 13.97
CA ASP A 114 3.77 26.10 14.00
C ASP A 114 3.32 24.66 13.66
N MET A 115 4.05 23.99 12.77
CA MET A 115 3.66 22.67 12.29
C MET A 115 4.86 21.74 12.05
N VAL A 116 4.72 20.49 12.48
CA VAL A 116 5.76 19.46 12.32
C VAL A 116 5.16 18.23 11.65
N TYR A 117 5.69 17.86 10.49
CA TYR A 117 5.41 16.58 9.86
C TYR A 117 6.29 15.49 10.47
N VAL A 118 5.71 14.36 10.88
CA VAL A 118 6.45 13.25 11.48
C VAL A 118 6.10 11.91 10.84
N ALA A 119 7.12 11.09 10.62
CA ALA A 119 6.93 9.70 10.17
C ALA A 119 6.49 8.83 11.38
N PRO A 120 5.57 7.86 11.20
CA PRO A 120 4.93 7.15 12.31
C PRO A 120 5.91 6.35 13.17
N GLU A 121 7.03 5.86 12.61
CA GLU A 121 8.05 5.12 13.36
C GLU A 121 8.73 5.96 14.45
N ARG A 122 8.63 7.30 14.38
CA ARG A 122 9.20 8.20 15.40
C ARG A 122 8.60 8.03 16.78
N PHE A 123 7.36 7.57 16.87
CA PHE A 123 6.71 7.29 18.16
C PHE A 123 7.32 6.09 18.90
N ARG A 124 8.22 5.31 18.26
CA ARG A 124 9.06 4.30 18.93
C ARG A 124 10.16 4.94 19.78
N SER A 125 10.56 6.17 19.49
CA SER A 125 11.63 6.85 20.21
C SER A 125 11.12 7.42 21.54
N GLY A 126 11.65 6.91 22.66
CA GLY A 126 11.32 7.41 23.99
C GLY A 126 11.62 8.90 24.17
N ARG A 127 12.72 9.40 23.58
CA ARG A 127 13.09 10.82 23.61
C ARG A 127 12.05 11.70 22.91
N PHE A 128 11.56 11.28 21.75
CA PHE A 128 10.56 12.03 20.99
C PHE A 128 9.21 12.08 21.73
N THR A 129 8.77 10.94 22.27
CA THR A 129 7.52 10.89 23.05
C THR A 129 7.61 11.72 24.33
N ALA A 130 8.75 11.70 25.03
CA ALA A 130 8.98 12.53 26.22
C ALA A 130 9.00 14.04 25.91
N MET A 131 9.54 14.43 24.75
CA MET A 131 9.49 15.80 24.25
C MET A 131 8.03 16.27 24.04
N LEU A 132 7.20 15.45 23.36
CA LEU A 132 5.79 15.75 23.13
C LEU A 132 4.95 15.76 24.43
N GLN A 133 5.37 15.04 25.48
CA GLN A 133 4.71 15.15 26.79
C GLN A 133 4.96 16.50 27.46
N ARG A 134 6.12 17.13 27.22
CA ARG A 134 6.44 18.47 27.72
C ARG A 134 5.79 19.56 26.89
N VAL A 135 5.73 19.36 25.56
CA VAL A 135 5.13 20.28 24.60
C VAL A 135 4.03 19.54 23.82
N PRO A 136 2.86 19.33 24.45
CA PRO A 136 1.76 18.63 23.80
C PRO A 136 1.26 19.43 22.59
N PRO A 137 0.98 18.78 21.46
CA PRO A 137 0.46 19.49 20.30
C PRO A 137 -0.96 20.00 20.58
N ALA A 138 -1.28 21.19 20.07
CA ALA A 138 -2.62 21.74 20.09
C ALA A 138 -3.58 20.95 19.18
N LEU A 139 -3.03 20.37 18.10
CA LEU A 139 -3.74 19.53 17.14
C LEU A 139 -2.86 18.36 16.70
N LEU A 140 -3.41 17.16 16.73
CA LEU A 140 -2.81 15.97 16.13
C LEU A 140 -3.55 15.64 14.82
N ALA A 141 -2.88 15.75 13.69
CA ALA A 141 -3.42 15.34 12.40
C ALA A 141 -2.82 14.00 11.98
N ILE A 142 -3.67 13.02 11.69
CA ILE A 142 -3.27 11.72 11.16
C ILE A 142 -3.69 11.66 9.70
N ASP A 143 -2.72 11.80 8.80
CA ASP A 143 -2.91 11.66 7.36
C ASP A 143 -2.88 10.18 6.97
N GLU A 144 -3.57 9.83 5.89
CA GLU A 144 -3.76 8.44 5.44
C GLU A 144 -4.16 7.49 6.58
N ALA A 145 -5.13 7.92 7.39
CA ALA A 145 -5.56 7.23 8.60
C ALA A 145 -6.05 5.79 8.36
N HIS A 146 -6.40 5.42 7.13
CA HIS A 146 -6.72 4.04 6.76
C HIS A 146 -5.56 3.06 7.06
N CYS A 147 -4.31 3.53 7.11
CA CYS A 147 -3.14 2.72 7.46
C CYS A 147 -3.18 2.13 8.88
N ILE A 148 -4.02 2.68 9.77
CA ILE A 148 -4.23 2.16 11.14
C ILE A 148 -5.01 0.85 11.09
N SER A 149 -5.98 0.76 10.18
CA SER A 149 -6.90 -0.36 10.13
C SER A 149 -6.26 -1.55 9.42
N GLN A 150 -6.34 -2.73 10.04
CA GLN A 150 -5.96 -3.98 9.36
C GLN A 150 -6.93 -4.34 8.23
N TRP A 151 -8.12 -3.75 8.26
CA TRP A 151 -9.11 -3.86 7.21
C TRP A 151 -8.88 -2.84 6.07
N GLY A 152 -7.97 -1.87 6.27
CA GLY A 152 -7.52 -0.95 5.24
C GLY A 152 -6.70 -1.65 4.14
N HIS A 153 -6.47 -0.95 3.02
CA HIS A 153 -5.70 -1.48 1.89
C HIS A 153 -4.18 -1.30 2.01
N ASP A 154 -3.71 -0.47 2.96
CA ASP A 154 -2.28 -0.24 3.23
C ASP A 154 -1.99 -0.23 4.75
N PHE A 155 -2.25 -1.35 5.44
CA PHE A 155 -2.03 -1.45 6.88
C PHE A 155 -0.54 -1.28 7.26
N ARG A 156 -0.27 -0.42 8.25
CA ARG A 156 1.08 -0.15 8.76
C ARG A 156 1.15 -0.39 10.27
N PRO A 157 2.03 -1.29 10.77
CA PRO A 157 2.16 -1.54 12.21
C PRO A 157 2.48 -0.31 13.06
N ASP A 158 3.24 0.66 12.52
CA ASP A 158 3.53 1.91 13.23
C ASP A 158 2.30 2.82 13.40
N TYR A 159 1.36 2.76 12.46
CA TYR A 159 0.10 3.49 12.54
C TYR A 159 -0.82 2.93 13.64
N ALA A 160 -0.87 1.60 13.78
CA ALA A 160 -1.66 0.94 14.83
C ALA A 160 -1.27 1.35 16.26
N ARG A 161 -0.03 1.85 16.45
CA ARG A 161 0.48 2.32 17.75
C ARG A 161 0.13 3.77 18.06
N LEU A 162 -0.42 4.53 17.09
CA LEU A 162 -0.67 5.96 17.25
C LEU A 162 -1.72 6.29 18.30
N GLY A 163 -2.71 5.43 18.51
CA GLY A 163 -3.70 5.62 19.58
C GLY A 163 -3.09 5.57 20.98
N GLU A 164 -2.16 4.64 21.22
CA GLU A 164 -1.42 4.59 22.48
C GLU A 164 -0.50 5.81 22.62
N ALA A 165 0.21 6.17 21.56
CA ALA A 165 1.05 7.37 21.55
C ALA A 165 0.26 8.64 21.86
N ARG A 166 -0.92 8.81 21.24
CA ARG A 166 -1.86 9.91 21.51
C ARG A 166 -2.24 9.99 22.99
N ARG A 167 -2.59 8.85 23.61
CA ARG A 167 -2.90 8.80 25.05
C ARG A 167 -1.71 9.23 25.91
N ARG A 168 -0.49 8.77 25.57
CA ARG A 168 0.74 9.11 26.31
C ARG A 168 1.09 10.60 26.25
N ILE A 169 0.73 11.31 25.19
CA ILE A 169 1.01 12.75 25.00
C ILE A 169 -0.16 13.66 25.46
N GLY A 170 -1.10 13.13 26.23
CA GLY A 170 -2.20 13.94 26.82
C GLY A 170 -3.49 13.98 26.00
N SER A 171 -3.65 13.10 25.01
CA SER A 171 -4.85 12.99 24.16
C SER A 171 -5.29 14.31 23.50
N PRO A 172 -4.40 14.97 22.73
CA PRO A 172 -4.75 16.19 22.01
C PRO A 172 -5.93 15.97 21.05
N PRO A 173 -6.69 17.03 20.70
CA PRO A 173 -7.70 16.98 19.64
C PRO A 173 -7.11 16.38 18.37
N CYS A 174 -7.85 15.46 17.76
CA CYS A 174 -7.34 14.64 16.67
C CYS A 174 -8.21 14.74 15.43
N ILE A 175 -7.58 15.02 14.29
CA ILE A 175 -8.21 14.86 12.98
C ILE A 175 -7.56 13.70 12.23
N ALA A 176 -8.35 12.68 11.90
CA ALA A 176 -7.95 11.56 11.07
C ALA A 176 -8.47 11.76 9.65
N LEU A 177 -7.60 11.74 8.64
CA LEU A 177 -7.96 11.99 7.25
C LEU A 177 -7.59 10.80 6.36
N THR A 178 -8.46 10.43 5.43
CA THR A 178 -8.16 9.39 4.43
C THR A 178 -8.92 9.62 3.13
N ALA A 179 -8.35 9.17 2.02
CA ALA A 179 -9.01 9.18 0.73
C ALA A 179 -10.05 8.07 0.55
N THR A 180 -9.78 6.92 1.16
CA THR A 180 -10.50 5.67 0.94
C THR A 180 -10.69 4.99 2.28
N ALA A 181 -11.94 4.87 2.72
CA ALA A 181 -12.30 4.12 3.92
C ALA A 181 -13.75 3.65 3.84
N THR A 182 -13.95 2.34 3.88
CA THR A 182 -15.26 1.72 4.07
C THR A 182 -15.77 1.96 5.50
N ASP A 183 -17.06 1.74 5.76
CA ASP A 183 -17.64 1.92 7.11
C ASP A 183 -16.91 1.11 8.20
N VAL A 184 -16.44 -0.10 7.86
CA VAL A 184 -15.67 -0.95 8.77
C VAL A 184 -14.32 -0.30 9.10
N VAL A 185 -13.61 0.18 8.07
CA VAL A 185 -12.33 0.89 8.25
C VAL A 185 -12.52 2.18 9.04
N GLN A 186 -13.58 2.94 8.78
CA GLN A 186 -13.88 4.18 9.52
C GLN A 186 -14.04 3.92 11.03
N ARG A 187 -14.84 2.91 11.40
CA ARG A 187 -15.05 2.52 12.80
C ARG A 187 -13.75 2.06 13.47
N ASP A 188 -12.98 1.21 12.79
CA ASP A 188 -11.71 0.68 13.30
C ASP A 188 -10.66 1.80 13.50
N VAL A 189 -10.57 2.77 12.56
CA VAL A 189 -9.71 3.95 12.71
C VAL A 189 -10.11 4.78 13.92
N ALA A 190 -11.40 5.05 14.10
CA ALA A 190 -11.90 5.82 15.24
C ALA A 190 -11.60 5.13 16.58
N GLU A 191 -11.83 3.82 16.65
CA GLU A 191 -11.58 3.01 17.84
C GLU A 191 -10.08 2.95 18.17
N GLN A 192 -9.23 2.60 17.20
CA GLN A 192 -7.79 2.46 17.43
C GLN A 192 -7.11 3.77 17.81
N LEU A 193 -7.53 4.91 17.24
CA LEU A 193 -7.04 6.24 17.64
C LEU A 193 -7.63 6.73 18.96
N GLY A 194 -8.64 6.04 19.50
CA GLY A 194 -9.40 6.48 20.67
C GLY A 194 -10.05 7.84 20.44
N LEU A 195 -10.66 8.05 19.27
CA LEU A 195 -11.38 9.29 18.97
C LEU A 195 -12.60 9.42 19.89
N ILE A 196 -12.78 10.61 20.49
CA ILE A 196 -13.84 10.87 21.47
C ILE A 196 -14.99 11.58 20.76
N ASP A 197 -16.12 10.88 20.60
CA ASP A 197 -17.33 11.37 19.89
C ASP A 197 -16.99 12.13 18.59
N PRO A 198 -16.26 11.48 17.65
CA PRO A 198 -15.73 12.18 16.49
C PRO A 198 -16.84 12.66 15.56
N ARG A 199 -16.70 13.88 15.06
CA ARG A 199 -17.51 14.34 13.93
C ARG A 199 -17.06 13.60 12.67
N LEU A 200 -17.97 12.81 12.11
CA LEU A 200 -17.74 12.09 10.86
C LEU A 200 -18.12 12.98 9.67
N PHE A 201 -17.15 13.21 8.78
CA PHE A 201 -17.35 13.87 7.50
C PHE A 201 -17.00 12.90 6.38
N VAL A 202 -18.02 12.43 5.65
CA VAL A 202 -17.85 11.64 4.43
C VAL A 202 -18.36 12.48 3.28
N THR A 203 -17.45 13.00 2.46
CA THR A 203 -17.82 13.73 1.24
C THR A 203 -17.91 12.78 0.06
N GLY A 204 -18.71 13.15 -0.94
CA GLY A 204 -18.88 12.42 -2.20
C GLY A 204 -17.59 11.82 -2.78
N PHE A 205 -17.54 10.51 -2.99
CA PHE A 205 -16.55 9.77 -3.77
C PHE A 205 -16.78 9.94 -5.27
N ASP A 206 -17.90 10.53 -5.69
CA ASP A 206 -18.17 10.75 -7.10
C ASP A 206 -17.20 11.77 -7.73
N ARG A 207 -16.70 11.38 -8.89
CA ARG A 207 -15.83 12.18 -9.75
C ARG A 207 -16.49 12.20 -11.13
N PRO A 208 -17.46 13.10 -11.35
CA PRO A 208 -18.29 13.08 -12.56
C PRO A 208 -17.47 13.30 -13.84
N ASN A 209 -16.33 14.00 -13.72
CA ASN A 209 -15.38 14.25 -14.80
C ASN A 209 -14.54 13.03 -15.20
N LEU A 210 -14.57 11.95 -14.42
CA LEU A 210 -13.84 10.72 -14.71
C LEU A 210 -14.74 9.68 -15.41
N ARG A 211 -14.20 9.15 -16.51
CA ARG A 211 -14.77 8.03 -17.26
C ARG A 211 -14.03 6.74 -16.92
N TYR A 212 -14.73 5.79 -16.29
CA TYR A 212 -14.19 4.46 -15.99
C TYR A 212 -14.46 3.49 -17.13
N VAL A 213 -13.42 2.77 -17.57
CA VAL A 213 -13.48 1.78 -18.66
C VAL A 213 -12.72 0.53 -18.25
N VAL A 214 -13.29 -0.65 -18.50
CA VAL A 214 -12.57 -1.92 -18.37
C VAL A 214 -12.49 -2.61 -19.72
N ALA A 215 -11.30 -2.58 -20.33
CA ALA A 215 -11.03 -3.30 -21.55
C ALA A 215 -10.60 -4.74 -21.22
N ARG A 216 -11.43 -5.72 -21.59
CA ARG A 216 -11.14 -7.14 -21.34
C ARG A 216 -10.21 -7.67 -22.43
N THR A 217 -8.93 -7.56 -22.14
CA THR A 217 -7.82 -7.96 -23.00
C THR A 217 -7.38 -9.37 -22.63
N GLY A 218 -7.48 -10.34 -23.54
CA GLY A 218 -7.10 -11.72 -23.24
C GLY A 218 -5.59 -11.90 -23.00
N ARG A 219 -4.76 -11.24 -23.81
CA ARG A 219 -3.29 -11.35 -23.82
C ARG A 219 -2.63 -9.97 -23.82
N ASP A 220 -1.33 -9.93 -23.52
CA ASP A 220 -0.56 -8.69 -23.42
C ASP A 220 -0.47 -7.93 -24.76
N GLU A 221 -0.47 -8.60 -25.92
CA GLU A 221 -0.49 -7.92 -27.22
C GLU A 221 -1.76 -7.07 -27.38
N ALA A 222 -2.91 -7.62 -27.00
CA ALA A 222 -4.17 -6.89 -27.00
C ALA A 222 -4.20 -5.74 -25.98
N LYS A 223 -3.43 -5.85 -24.88
CA LYS A 223 -3.25 -4.74 -23.93
C LYS A 223 -2.49 -3.60 -24.57
N LEU A 224 -1.41 -3.89 -25.30
CA LEU A 224 -0.62 -2.86 -25.99
C LEU A 224 -1.46 -2.17 -27.09
N GLU A 225 -2.26 -2.91 -27.85
CA GLU A 225 -3.17 -2.33 -28.85
C GLU A 225 -4.22 -1.39 -28.22
N GLU A 226 -4.82 -1.79 -27.10
CA GLU A 226 -5.77 -0.95 -26.37
C GLU A 226 -5.09 0.27 -25.72
N LEU A 227 -3.87 0.10 -25.20
CA LEU A 227 -3.05 1.18 -24.67
C LEU A 227 -2.82 2.24 -25.75
N SER A 228 -2.42 1.83 -26.95
CA SER A 228 -2.22 2.72 -28.11
C SER A 228 -3.50 3.48 -28.45
N ARG A 229 -4.62 2.76 -28.61
CA ARG A 229 -5.93 3.37 -28.90
C ARG A 229 -6.36 4.37 -27.83
N THR A 230 -6.08 4.08 -26.55
CA THR A 230 -6.41 4.97 -25.44
C THR A 230 -5.57 6.26 -25.49
N LEU A 231 -4.26 6.14 -25.67
CA LEU A 231 -3.33 7.29 -25.70
C LEU A 231 -3.55 8.17 -26.94
N GLU A 232 -3.98 7.61 -28.06
CA GLU A 232 -4.38 8.37 -29.26
C GLU A 232 -5.69 9.12 -29.04
N ARG A 233 -6.70 8.47 -28.43
CA ARG A 233 -8.02 9.07 -28.19
C ARG A 233 -7.99 10.17 -27.13
N PHE A 234 -7.11 10.06 -26.14
CA PHE A 234 -6.98 11.01 -25.04
C PHE A 234 -5.58 11.62 -25.02
N PRO A 235 -5.29 12.58 -25.94
CA PRO A 235 -4.01 13.25 -25.96
C PRO A 235 -3.80 14.07 -24.68
N GLY A 236 -2.61 13.98 -24.10
CA GLY A 236 -2.22 14.70 -22.89
C GLY A 236 -1.50 13.84 -21.85
N PRO A 237 -1.18 14.43 -20.68
CA PRO A 237 -0.40 13.77 -19.64
C PRO A 237 -1.07 12.48 -19.16
N SER A 238 -0.32 11.38 -19.18
CA SER A 238 -0.86 10.04 -18.93
C SER A 238 -0.04 9.26 -17.91
N VAL A 239 -0.71 8.57 -16.99
CA VAL A 239 -0.07 7.68 -16.01
C VAL A 239 -0.42 6.24 -16.34
N ILE A 240 0.58 5.37 -16.48
CA ILE A 240 0.40 3.94 -16.76
C ILE A 240 0.90 3.12 -15.58
N TYR A 241 0.01 2.40 -14.91
CA TYR A 241 0.35 1.50 -13.80
C TYR A 241 0.62 0.07 -14.28
N ALA A 242 1.77 -0.46 -13.90
CA ALA A 242 2.21 -1.82 -14.17
C ALA A 242 2.64 -2.54 -12.88
N SER A 243 2.49 -3.86 -12.85
CA SER A 243 2.66 -4.67 -11.63
C SER A 243 4.11 -4.92 -11.22
N SER A 244 5.09 -4.69 -12.10
CA SER A 244 6.51 -4.96 -11.82
C SER A 244 7.44 -3.96 -12.49
N ARG A 245 8.67 -3.86 -11.98
CA ARG A 245 9.73 -2.98 -12.53
C ARG A 245 10.02 -3.30 -13.99
N ALA A 246 10.26 -4.58 -14.28
CA ALA A 246 10.51 -5.07 -15.64
C ALA A 246 9.35 -4.75 -16.59
N ARG A 247 8.10 -4.80 -16.10
CA ARG A 247 6.93 -4.46 -16.91
C ARG A 247 6.81 -2.96 -17.16
N CYS A 248 7.16 -2.11 -16.18
CA CYS A 248 7.23 -0.67 -16.40
C CYS A 248 8.22 -0.33 -17.52
N GLU A 249 9.42 -0.89 -17.46
CA GLU A 249 10.46 -0.70 -18.48
C GLU A 249 10.00 -1.18 -19.87
N SER A 250 9.38 -2.37 -19.93
CA SER A 250 8.86 -2.92 -21.19
C SER A 250 7.76 -2.05 -21.81
N VAL A 251 6.82 -1.57 -21.00
CA VAL A 251 5.71 -0.73 -21.48
C VAL A 251 6.22 0.66 -21.88
N ALA A 252 7.13 1.26 -21.10
CA ALA A 252 7.77 2.52 -21.47
C ALA A 252 8.54 2.40 -22.79
N GLY A 253 9.28 1.30 -22.98
CA GLY A 253 9.97 1.01 -24.23
C GLY A 253 9.03 0.93 -25.44
N TYR A 254 7.83 0.36 -25.27
CA TYR A 254 6.80 0.33 -26.31
C TYR A 254 6.25 1.74 -26.60
N VAL A 255 5.90 2.51 -25.56
CA VAL A 255 5.40 3.89 -25.70
C VAL A 255 6.42 4.79 -26.41
N ALA A 256 7.70 4.69 -26.03
CA ALA A 256 8.76 5.48 -26.66
C ALA A 256 8.96 5.12 -28.14
N LYS A 257 8.97 3.83 -28.49
CA LYS A 257 9.31 3.36 -29.84
C LYS A 257 8.14 3.41 -30.81
N GLU A 258 6.99 2.85 -30.41
CA GLU A 258 5.84 2.67 -31.29
C GLU A 258 4.96 3.91 -31.31
N LEU A 259 4.74 4.55 -30.16
CA LEU A 259 3.89 5.74 -30.04
C LEU A 259 4.64 7.06 -30.14
N ARG A 260 5.98 7.02 -30.08
CA ARG A 260 6.86 8.20 -30.19
C ARG A 260 6.47 9.32 -29.21
N ARG A 261 6.11 8.96 -27.98
CA ARG A 261 5.81 9.90 -26.89
C ARG A 261 6.96 9.97 -25.90
N GLU A 262 7.21 11.15 -25.37
CA GLU A 262 8.15 11.35 -24.26
C GLU A 262 7.63 10.61 -23.02
N VAL A 263 8.43 9.66 -22.53
CA VAL A 263 8.02 8.75 -21.47
C VAL A 263 9.14 8.55 -20.45
N VAL A 264 8.76 8.57 -19.18
CA VAL A 264 9.65 8.29 -18.05
C VAL A 264 9.16 7.06 -17.28
N VAL A 265 10.09 6.34 -16.67
CA VAL A 265 9.80 5.20 -15.79
C VAL A 265 9.91 5.63 -14.34
N TYR A 266 8.99 5.19 -13.48
CA TYR A 266 9.06 5.44 -12.05
C TYR A 266 8.77 4.18 -11.23
N HIS A 267 9.78 3.68 -10.52
CA HIS A 267 9.61 2.57 -9.59
C HIS A 267 10.67 2.57 -8.48
N ALA A 268 10.42 1.81 -7.40
CA ALA A 268 11.30 1.75 -6.23
C ALA A 268 12.72 1.21 -6.48
N GLY A 269 13.00 0.63 -7.66
CA GLY A 269 14.35 0.20 -8.05
C GLY A 269 15.26 1.34 -8.55
N LEU A 270 14.70 2.51 -8.83
CA LEU A 270 15.47 3.69 -9.23
C LEU A 270 16.12 4.32 -8.00
N ASP A 271 17.33 4.85 -8.18
CA ASP A 271 17.97 5.66 -7.14
C ASP A 271 17.17 6.94 -6.86
N ARG A 272 17.60 7.70 -5.85
CA ARG A 272 16.87 8.90 -5.42
C ARG A 272 16.91 10.02 -6.47
N GLU A 273 18.03 10.16 -7.18
CA GLU A 273 18.23 11.24 -8.15
C GLU A 273 17.40 10.98 -9.41
N ALA A 274 17.45 9.76 -9.93
CA ALA A 274 16.63 9.31 -11.06
C ALA A 274 15.12 9.41 -10.77
N ARG A 275 14.68 9.06 -9.55
CA ARG A 275 13.27 9.23 -9.15
C ARG A 275 12.84 10.69 -9.11
N SER A 276 13.68 11.57 -8.55
CA SER A 276 13.40 13.01 -8.51
C SER A 276 13.28 13.54 -9.94
N LYS A 277 14.27 13.24 -10.79
CA LYS A 277 14.27 13.68 -12.19
C LYS A 277 13.04 13.19 -12.96
N ALA A 278 12.70 11.90 -12.88
CA ALA A 278 11.53 11.36 -13.57
C ALA A 278 10.22 12.01 -13.10
N GLN A 279 10.10 12.29 -11.80
CA GLN A 279 8.96 13.01 -11.27
C GLN A 279 8.93 14.46 -11.78
N ASP A 280 10.04 15.17 -11.69
CA ASP A 280 10.16 16.57 -12.13
C ASP A 280 9.84 16.71 -13.62
N ASP A 281 10.41 15.86 -14.48
CA ASP A 281 10.19 15.84 -15.93
C ASP A 281 8.69 15.61 -16.26
N PHE A 282 7.99 14.74 -15.54
CA PHE A 282 6.54 14.54 -15.75
C PHE A 282 5.70 15.70 -15.20
N MET A 283 6.11 16.29 -14.07
CA MET A 283 5.39 17.39 -13.43
C MET A 283 5.50 18.70 -14.24
N SER A 284 6.69 18.99 -14.79
CA SER A 284 6.98 20.14 -15.65
C SER A 284 6.32 20.04 -17.03
N GLY A 285 6.04 18.81 -17.49
CA GLY A 285 5.53 18.52 -18.83
C GLY A 285 6.63 18.23 -19.85
N ASP A 286 7.89 18.04 -19.42
CA ASP A 286 8.96 17.53 -20.28
C ASP A 286 8.72 16.07 -20.71
N ALA A 287 8.00 15.30 -19.88
CA ALA A 287 7.51 13.97 -20.21
C ALA A 287 5.97 13.93 -20.26
N ASP A 288 5.46 13.36 -21.35
CA ASP A 288 4.04 13.21 -21.66
C ASP A 288 3.40 12.02 -20.91
N VAL A 289 4.20 10.98 -20.67
CA VAL A 289 3.75 9.72 -20.08
C VAL A 289 4.69 9.31 -18.95
N VAL A 290 4.11 8.84 -17.85
CA VAL A 290 4.87 8.14 -16.81
C VAL A 290 4.37 6.71 -16.67
N VAL A 291 5.29 5.75 -16.79
CA VAL A 291 5.00 4.34 -16.54
C VAL A 291 5.57 3.96 -15.18
N ALA A 292 4.71 3.43 -14.31
CA ALA A 292 5.08 3.24 -12.93
C ALA A 292 4.47 2.01 -12.25
N THR A 293 5.12 1.57 -11.17
CA THR A 293 4.46 0.74 -10.17
C THR A 293 3.63 1.62 -9.23
N ASN A 294 2.94 1.00 -8.26
CA ASN A 294 2.28 1.69 -7.14
C ASN A 294 3.19 2.66 -6.36
N ALA A 295 4.52 2.62 -6.58
CA ALA A 295 5.48 3.55 -6.02
C ALA A 295 5.28 4.99 -6.54
N PHE A 296 4.77 5.16 -7.77
CA PHE A 296 4.36 6.47 -8.28
C PHE A 296 2.97 6.80 -7.73
N GLY A 297 2.98 7.09 -6.43
CA GLY A 297 1.83 7.03 -5.57
C GLY A 297 1.51 8.38 -4.94
N MET A 298 1.10 8.33 -3.66
CA MET A 298 0.61 9.49 -2.91
C MET A 298 1.66 10.63 -2.94
N GLY A 299 1.18 11.85 -3.21
CA GLY A 299 2.02 13.04 -3.36
C GLY A 299 2.20 13.59 -4.78
N VAL A 300 1.84 12.82 -5.82
CA VAL A 300 1.70 13.39 -7.17
C VAL A 300 0.48 14.32 -7.20
N ASP A 301 0.72 15.60 -7.47
CA ASP A 301 -0.30 16.65 -7.58
C ASP A 301 -0.24 17.42 -8.91
N LYS A 302 -0.16 16.66 -10.01
CA LYS A 302 -0.34 17.21 -11.36
C LYS A 302 -1.84 17.34 -11.65
N PRO A 303 -2.39 18.56 -11.80
CA PRO A 303 -3.85 18.74 -11.86
C PRO A 303 -4.48 18.26 -13.18
N ASP A 304 -3.68 18.22 -14.24
CA ASP A 304 -4.09 18.11 -15.65
C ASP A 304 -3.85 16.71 -16.26
N ILE A 305 -3.77 15.65 -15.45
CA ILE A 305 -3.66 14.28 -15.95
C ILE A 305 -4.94 13.88 -16.72
N ARG A 306 -4.79 13.52 -18.00
CA ARG A 306 -5.90 13.21 -18.92
C ARG A 306 -6.25 11.74 -18.97
N SER A 307 -5.27 10.85 -18.80
CA SER A 307 -5.53 9.42 -18.73
C SER A 307 -4.76 8.74 -17.59
N VAL A 308 -5.42 7.81 -16.91
CA VAL A 308 -4.80 6.86 -15.99
C VAL A 308 -5.12 5.46 -16.52
N ILE A 309 -4.08 4.66 -16.78
CA ILE A 309 -4.22 3.37 -17.42
C ILE A 309 -3.59 2.29 -16.53
N HIS A 310 -4.39 1.33 -16.10
CA HIS A 310 -3.92 0.16 -15.38
C HIS A 310 -3.61 -0.94 -16.38
N PHE A 311 -2.33 -1.07 -16.76
CA PHE A 311 -1.86 -2.14 -17.64
C PHE A 311 -1.98 -3.53 -16.98
N ASN A 312 -1.91 -3.57 -15.64
CA ASN A 312 -2.25 -4.75 -14.85
C ASN A 312 -3.27 -4.38 -13.78
N MET A 313 -4.21 -5.29 -13.52
CA MET A 313 -5.21 -5.11 -12.47
C MET A 313 -4.53 -4.94 -11.10
N PRO A 314 -4.89 -3.89 -10.33
CA PRO A 314 -4.46 -3.76 -8.94
C PRO A 314 -5.10 -4.84 -8.06
N GLY A 315 -4.57 -5.04 -6.85
CA GLY A 315 -5.07 -6.06 -5.92
C GLY A 315 -6.43 -5.73 -5.29
N THR A 316 -6.82 -4.45 -5.27
CA THR A 316 -8.01 -3.97 -4.55
C THR A 316 -8.70 -2.81 -5.28
N ILE A 317 -9.98 -2.57 -4.96
CA ILE A 317 -10.75 -1.44 -5.50
C ILE A 317 -10.24 -0.11 -4.93
N GLU A 318 -9.74 -0.09 -3.69
CA GLU A 318 -9.14 1.08 -3.07
C GLU A 318 -7.91 1.56 -3.82
N ALA A 319 -7.00 0.64 -4.13
CA ALA A 319 -5.81 0.95 -4.92
C ALA A 319 -6.21 1.49 -6.30
N TYR A 320 -7.14 0.80 -6.99
CA TYR A 320 -7.67 1.26 -8.27
C TYR A 320 -8.25 2.67 -8.19
N TYR A 321 -9.11 2.95 -7.21
CA TYR A 321 -9.78 4.24 -7.06
C TYR A 321 -8.80 5.36 -6.71
N GLN A 322 -7.85 5.11 -5.80
CA GLN A 322 -6.82 6.06 -5.41
C GLN A 322 -5.92 6.44 -6.60
N GLU A 323 -5.51 5.45 -7.39
CA GLU A 323 -4.69 5.61 -8.59
C GLU A 323 -5.46 6.32 -9.72
N ALA A 324 -6.69 5.86 -10.01
CA ALA A 324 -7.56 6.46 -11.02
C ALA A 324 -7.92 7.93 -10.68
N GLY A 325 -8.14 8.24 -9.39
CA GLY A 325 -8.49 9.58 -8.92
C GLY A 325 -7.40 10.64 -9.10
N ARG A 326 -6.20 10.25 -9.56
CA ARG A 326 -5.14 11.19 -9.98
C ARG A 326 -5.49 11.94 -11.25
N ALA A 327 -6.34 11.36 -12.11
CA ALA A 327 -6.78 12.03 -13.32
C ALA A 327 -7.69 13.24 -13.00
N GLY A 328 -7.61 14.27 -13.85
CA GLY A 328 -8.56 15.37 -13.95
C GLY A 328 -8.86 16.08 -12.63
N ARG A 329 -7.84 16.40 -11.82
CA ARG A 329 -8.03 17.15 -10.57
C ARG A 329 -8.40 18.61 -10.82
N ASP A 330 -8.08 19.12 -12.01
CA ASP A 330 -8.58 20.38 -12.57
C ASP A 330 -10.08 20.35 -12.94
N GLY A 331 -10.75 19.20 -12.83
CA GLY A 331 -12.14 19.02 -13.23
C GLY A 331 -12.35 18.78 -14.73
N GLY A 332 -11.28 18.78 -15.53
CA GLY A 332 -11.32 18.45 -16.94
C GLY A 332 -11.72 16.99 -17.18
N ALA A 333 -12.29 16.71 -18.36
CA ALA A 333 -12.65 15.35 -18.75
C ALA A 333 -11.41 14.46 -18.83
N SER A 334 -11.42 13.35 -18.11
CA SER A 334 -10.32 12.39 -18.08
C SER A 334 -10.83 10.95 -18.08
N VAL A 335 -10.00 10.01 -18.55
CA VAL A 335 -10.34 8.58 -18.65
C VAL A 335 -9.49 7.74 -17.70
N CYS A 336 -10.10 6.73 -17.11
CA CYS A 336 -9.46 5.72 -16.26
C CYS A 336 -9.71 4.34 -16.88
N VAL A 337 -8.69 3.74 -17.49
CA VAL A 337 -8.81 2.50 -18.25
C VAL A 337 -8.12 1.35 -17.51
N LEU A 338 -8.85 0.27 -17.24
CA LEU A 338 -8.30 -0.99 -16.74
C LEU A 338 -8.17 -1.99 -17.88
N LEU A 339 -6.94 -2.39 -18.21
CA LEU A 339 -6.64 -3.44 -19.19
C LEU A 339 -6.65 -4.79 -18.49
N TYR A 340 -7.84 -5.39 -18.37
CA TYR A 340 -8.05 -6.61 -17.60
C TYR A 340 -7.69 -7.86 -18.39
N SER A 341 -6.85 -8.73 -17.84
CA SER A 341 -6.71 -10.12 -18.28
C SER A 341 -6.88 -11.10 -17.12
N ALA A 342 -7.34 -12.32 -17.41
CA ALA A 342 -7.47 -13.36 -16.38
C ALA A 342 -6.11 -13.71 -15.71
N GLY A 343 -5.00 -13.49 -16.42
CA GLY A 343 -3.65 -13.69 -15.89
C GLY A 343 -3.28 -12.68 -14.80
N ASP A 344 -3.87 -11.48 -14.79
CA ASP A 344 -3.58 -10.46 -13.76
C ASP A 344 -4.03 -10.92 -12.37
N ARG A 345 -5.17 -11.62 -12.28
CA ARG A 345 -5.65 -12.19 -11.01
C ARG A 345 -4.60 -13.15 -10.43
N ARG A 346 -4.10 -14.08 -11.23
CA ARG A 346 -3.08 -15.05 -10.80
C ARG A 346 -1.81 -14.36 -10.31
N LEU A 347 -1.45 -13.22 -10.89
CA LEU A 347 -0.30 -12.43 -10.42
C LEU A 347 -0.56 -11.84 -9.03
N GLN A 348 -1.76 -11.32 -8.77
CA GLN A 348 -2.14 -10.82 -7.44
C GLN A 348 -2.21 -11.93 -6.40
N GLU A 349 -2.75 -13.11 -6.75
CA GLU A 349 -2.74 -14.30 -5.89
C GLU A 349 -1.30 -14.66 -5.49
N LEU A 350 -0.35 -14.64 -6.44
CA LEU A 350 1.06 -14.86 -6.13
C LEU A 350 1.64 -13.80 -5.18
N PHE A 351 1.21 -12.54 -5.26
CA PHE A 351 1.65 -11.52 -4.30
C PHE A 351 1.12 -11.79 -2.90
N ILE A 352 -0.16 -12.15 -2.77
CA ILE A 352 -0.77 -12.54 -1.49
C ILE A 352 -0.05 -13.76 -0.90
N GLU A 353 0.20 -14.81 -1.69
CA GLU A 353 0.90 -16.01 -1.22
C GLU A 353 2.32 -15.70 -0.72
N ASN A 354 3.03 -14.77 -1.39
CA ASN A 354 4.37 -14.37 -0.95
C ASN A 354 4.35 -13.47 0.29
N GLU A 355 3.30 -12.66 0.49
CA GLU A 355 3.17 -11.82 1.69
C GLU A 355 2.83 -12.65 2.93
N PHE A 356 2.07 -13.74 2.76
CA PHE A 356 1.62 -14.64 3.82
C PHE A 356 2.19 -16.06 3.62
N PRO A 357 3.52 -16.26 3.82
CA PRO A 357 4.12 -17.57 3.66
C PRO A 357 3.55 -18.55 4.70
N PRO A 358 3.34 -19.82 4.31
CA PRO A 358 2.70 -20.80 5.18
C PRO A 358 3.63 -21.18 6.34
N LYS A 359 3.03 -21.61 7.47
CA LYS A 359 3.75 -22.01 8.69
C LYS A 359 4.98 -22.90 8.45
N PRO A 360 4.91 -23.96 7.60
CA PRO A 360 6.07 -24.81 7.34
C PRO A 360 7.25 -24.05 6.72
N VAL A 361 7.00 -23.08 5.83
CA VAL A 361 8.06 -22.27 5.20
C VAL A 361 8.74 -21.37 6.22
N VAL A 362 7.97 -20.70 7.08
CA VAL A 362 8.51 -19.84 8.16
C VAL A 362 9.38 -20.67 9.11
N HIS A 363 8.90 -21.85 9.50
CA HIS A 363 9.64 -22.76 10.37
C HIS A 363 10.92 -23.28 9.71
N GLN A 364 10.86 -23.69 8.44
CA GLN A 364 12.02 -24.20 7.70
C GLN A 364 13.11 -23.14 7.52
N ILE A 365 12.72 -21.89 7.23
CA ILE A 365 13.69 -20.77 7.18
C ILE A 365 14.32 -20.56 8.55
N TYR A 366 13.54 -20.60 9.64
CA TYR A 366 14.09 -20.43 10.98
C TYR A 366 15.03 -21.57 11.39
N ASP A 367 14.67 -22.82 11.10
CA ASP A 367 15.55 -23.97 11.34
C ASP A 367 16.84 -23.88 10.53
N PHE A 368 16.75 -23.45 9.27
CA PHE A 368 17.92 -23.17 8.44
C PHE A 368 18.82 -22.10 9.07
N LEU A 369 18.27 -20.96 9.49
CA LEU A 369 19.07 -19.89 10.12
C LEU A 369 19.70 -20.36 11.44
N ARG A 370 18.97 -21.13 12.26
CA ARG A 370 19.50 -21.73 13.49
C ARG A 370 20.67 -22.68 13.24
N SER A 371 20.70 -23.34 12.07
CA SER A 371 21.75 -24.31 11.71
C SER A 371 23.05 -23.69 11.23
N LEU A 372 23.06 -22.39 10.92
CA LEU A 372 24.26 -21.69 10.43
C LEU A 372 25.08 -21.21 11.62
N ASP A 373 26.37 -21.54 11.70
CA ASP A 373 27.21 -21.11 12.84
C ASP A 373 27.51 -19.60 12.88
N ASP A 374 27.30 -18.88 11.77
CA ASP A 374 27.61 -17.45 11.64
C ASP A 374 26.73 -16.55 12.55
N ASP A 375 27.33 -15.58 13.25
CA ASP A 375 26.62 -14.49 13.94
C ASP A 375 27.42 -13.16 13.82
N PRO A 376 26.95 -12.16 13.05
CA PRO A 376 25.68 -12.17 12.32
C PRO A 376 25.75 -13.01 11.03
N ILE A 377 24.60 -13.53 10.60
CA ILE A 377 24.40 -14.25 9.33
C ILE A 377 24.33 -13.22 8.19
N GLU A 378 25.30 -13.27 7.29
CA GLU A 378 25.43 -12.36 6.14
C GLU A 378 25.00 -13.05 4.83
N LEU A 379 23.73 -13.43 4.73
CA LEU A 379 23.16 -14.04 3.53
C LEU A 379 22.11 -13.14 2.88
N THR A 380 22.14 -13.05 1.55
CA THR A 380 21.07 -12.40 0.79
C THR A 380 19.79 -13.22 0.83
N LEU A 381 18.64 -12.61 0.54
CA LEU A 381 17.37 -13.33 0.44
C LEU A 381 17.44 -14.47 -0.59
N THR A 382 18.12 -14.24 -1.72
CA THR A 382 18.37 -15.25 -2.76
C THR A 382 19.19 -16.41 -2.22
N GLN A 383 20.26 -16.14 -1.46
CA GLN A 383 21.09 -17.20 -0.86
C GLN A 383 20.33 -17.98 0.21
N ILE A 384 19.50 -17.33 1.02
CA ILE A 384 18.63 -18.01 1.99
C ILE A 384 17.62 -18.90 1.26
N LEU A 385 17.01 -18.41 0.17
CA LEU A 385 16.09 -19.21 -0.64
C LEU A 385 16.76 -20.48 -1.18
N GLU A 386 17.89 -20.33 -1.85
CA GLU A 386 18.64 -21.43 -2.47
C GLU A 386 19.12 -22.47 -1.45
N ARG A 387 19.58 -22.02 -0.28
CA ARG A 387 20.18 -22.90 0.74
C ARG A 387 19.15 -23.52 1.69
N SER A 388 18.04 -22.84 1.96
CA SER A 388 16.97 -23.38 2.82
C SER A 388 16.08 -24.40 2.11
N GLY A 389 16.04 -24.38 0.78
CA GLY A 389 15.26 -25.34 -0.02
C GLY A 389 13.75 -25.17 0.10
N VAL A 390 13.27 -23.97 0.47
CA VAL A 390 11.84 -23.66 0.54
C VAL A 390 11.25 -23.39 -0.85
N ASP A 391 10.02 -23.83 -1.08
CA ASP A 391 9.29 -23.60 -2.33
C ASP A 391 8.50 -22.29 -2.28
N VAL A 392 9.21 -21.16 -2.26
CA VAL A 392 8.65 -19.80 -2.37
C VAL A 392 9.54 -18.90 -3.22
N LYS A 393 9.10 -17.69 -3.55
CA LYS A 393 9.97 -16.68 -4.17
C LYS A 393 10.81 -15.96 -3.12
N GLU A 394 11.83 -15.22 -3.58
CA GLU A 394 12.68 -14.37 -2.74
C GLU A 394 11.87 -13.42 -1.83
N SER A 395 10.76 -12.87 -2.34
CA SER A 395 9.84 -12.04 -1.57
C SER A 395 9.17 -12.79 -0.41
N GLY A 396 8.85 -14.07 -0.60
CA GLY A 396 8.31 -14.95 0.44
C GLY A 396 9.32 -15.21 1.57
N VAL A 397 10.61 -15.33 1.24
CA VAL A 397 11.67 -15.38 2.25
C VAL A 397 11.73 -14.07 3.04
N GLY A 398 11.69 -12.93 2.35
CA GLY A 398 11.64 -11.61 2.99
C GLY A 398 10.46 -11.46 3.97
N ALA A 399 9.28 -11.95 3.58
CA ALA A 399 8.08 -11.97 4.43
C ALA A 399 8.24 -12.90 5.65
N ALA A 400 8.78 -14.11 5.46
CA ALA A 400 9.06 -15.03 6.55
C ALA A 400 10.06 -14.45 7.56
N LEU A 401 11.15 -13.84 7.08
CA LEU A 401 12.10 -13.14 7.95
C LEU A 401 11.45 -11.98 8.71
N LYS A 402 10.46 -11.30 8.12
CA LYS A 402 9.70 -10.26 8.84
C LYS A 402 8.84 -10.86 9.95
N ILE A 403 8.15 -11.96 9.70
CA ILE A 403 7.36 -12.67 10.72
C ILE A 403 8.26 -13.13 11.89
N LEU A 404 9.46 -13.65 11.58
CA LEU A 404 10.43 -14.09 12.59
C LEU A 404 10.98 -12.91 13.42
N ASP A 405 11.24 -11.79 12.78
CA ASP A 405 11.71 -10.54 13.43
C ASP A 405 10.62 -9.98 14.36
N ASP A 406 9.38 -9.89 13.88
CA ASP A 406 8.22 -9.45 14.68
C ASP A 406 7.95 -10.37 15.89
N ALA A 407 8.28 -11.67 15.78
CA ALA A 407 8.16 -12.66 16.86
C ALA A 407 9.36 -12.69 17.83
N GLY A 408 10.37 -11.84 17.61
CA GLY A 408 11.61 -11.81 18.39
C GLY A 408 12.42 -13.10 18.27
N ALA A 409 12.31 -13.81 17.14
CA ALA A 409 13.10 -14.99 16.85
C ALA A 409 14.47 -14.64 16.23
N ILE A 410 14.50 -13.53 15.47
CA ILE A 410 15.70 -12.99 14.84
C ILE A 410 15.75 -11.47 15.04
N GLU A 411 16.93 -10.89 14.86
CA GLU A 411 17.19 -9.46 14.81
C GLU A 411 17.80 -9.12 13.44
N LYS A 412 17.35 -8.02 12.82
CA LYS A 412 17.87 -7.54 11.53
C LYS A 412 18.74 -6.30 11.73
N PHE A 413 20.00 -6.37 11.31
CA PHE A 413 20.89 -5.22 11.28
C PHE A 413 20.63 -4.35 10.05
N SER A 414 20.79 -3.04 10.22
CA SER A 414 20.83 -2.08 9.12
C SER A 414 22.12 -2.26 8.31
N PRO A 415 22.14 -2.02 6.98
CA PRO A 415 23.36 -2.09 6.18
C PRO A 415 24.49 -1.16 6.68
N ARG A 416 24.14 -0.12 7.45
CA ARG A 416 25.11 0.78 8.12
C ARG A 416 25.78 0.15 9.34
N GLU A 417 25.12 -0.82 9.96
CA GLU A 417 25.59 -1.54 11.15
C GLU A 417 26.44 -2.78 10.78
N ASN A 418 26.48 -3.14 9.50
CA ASN A 418 27.27 -4.26 9.00
C ASN A 418 28.77 -4.00 9.18
N MET A 419 29.48 -5.04 9.61
CA MET A 419 30.91 -5.00 9.85
C MET A 419 31.66 -5.15 8.53
N ALA A 420 32.73 -4.41 8.34
CA ALA A 420 33.74 -4.71 7.35
C ALA A 420 34.87 -5.52 7.98
N ILE A 421 35.60 -6.24 7.16
CA ILE A 421 36.76 -7.04 7.61
C ILE A 421 38.00 -6.45 6.97
N VAL A 422 39.03 -6.25 7.78
CA VAL A 422 40.39 -5.99 7.30
C VAL A 422 41.30 -7.11 7.80
N ARG A 423 42.17 -7.63 6.94
CA ARG A 423 43.21 -8.59 7.31
C ARG A 423 44.55 -8.10 6.77
N PHE A 424 45.54 -8.05 7.65
CA PHE A 424 46.91 -7.69 7.28
C PHE A 424 47.68 -8.97 6.99
N ASN A 425 47.99 -9.21 5.71
CA ASN A 425 48.73 -10.39 5.26
C ASN A 425 50.24 -10.07 5.21
N LEU A 426 50.83 -9.84 6.37
CA LEU A 426 52.26 -9.57 6.50
C LEU A 426 53.00 -10.82 6.97
N GLU A 427 54.21 -11.03 6.47
CA GLU A 427 55.15 -12.00 7.04
C GLU A 427 55.64 -11.51 8.41
N ALA A 428 56.08 -12.41 9.29
CA ALA A 428 56.46 -12.08 10.67
C ALA A 428 57.56 -11.00 10.77
N GLU A 429 58.48 -10.95 9.80
CA GLU A 429 59.56 -9.95 9.71
C GLU A 429 59.05 -8.57 9.24
N GLU A 430 57.89 -8.52 8.55
CA GLU A 430 57.30 -7.29 8.00
C GLU A 430 56.30 -6.63 8.96
N ALA A 431 55.89 -7.35 10.01
CA ALA A 431 55.00 -6.87 11.07
C ALA A 431 55.72 -5.98 12.12
N GLU A 432 57.05 -5.95 12.12
CA GLU A 432 57.85 -5.07 12.99
C GLU A 432 57.94 -3.65 12.39
N GLY A 433 56.88 -2.86 12.57
CA GLY A 433 56.85 -1.44 12.18
C GLY A 433 55.45 -0.97 11.77
N SER A 434 55.25 0.35 11.70
CA SER A 434 54.00 0.94 11.23
C SER A 434 53.93 0.90 9.71
N LEU A 435 52.90 0.28 9.13
CA LEU A 435 52.62 0.33 7.70
C LEU A 435 52.28 1.76 7.24
N VAL A 436 51.91 2.65 8.15
CA VAL A 436 51.64 4.06 7.83
C VAL A 436 52.86 4.71 7.16
N ASP A 437 54.08 4.29 7.50
CA ASP A 437 55.30 4.83 6.91
C ASP A 437 55.54 4.36 5.48
N ARG A 438 54.84 3.31 5.03
CA ARG A 438 54.86 2.83 3.64
C ARG A 438 53.92 3.63 2.72
N VAL A 439 53.09 4.51 3.28
CA VAL A 439 52.15 5.36 2.54
C VAL A 439 52.70 6.79 2.41
N SER A 440 52.64 7.35 1.20
CA SER A 440 53.14 8.69 0.89
C SER A 440 52.71 9.75 1.91
N ALA A 441 53.65 10.59 2.34
CA ALA A 441 53.41 11.73 3.24
C ALA A 441 52.42 12.75 2.66
N GLN A 442 52.25 12.79 1.32
CA GLN A 442 51.27 13.65 0.64
C GLN A 442 49.84 13.07 0.63
N ALA A 443 49.60 11.91 1.24
CA ALA A 443 48.29 11.26 1.31
C ALA A 443 47.74 11.18 2.76
N PRO A 444 47.39 12.32 3.39
CA PRO A 444 47.04 12.39 4.81
C PRO A 444 45.81 11.53 5.18
N VAL A 445 44.81 11.47 4.29
CA VAL A 445 43.60 10.65 4.52
C VAL A 445 43.92 9.15 4.53
N LYS A 446 44.75 8.66 3.60
CA LYS A 446 45.17 7.25 3.56
C LYS A 446 45.98 6.89 4.81
N ARG A 447 46.90 7.76 5.23
CA ARG A 447 47.70 7.57 6.44
C ARG A 447 46.82 7.50 7.70
N ALA A 448 45.84 8.39 7.82
CA ALA A 448 44.89 8.38 8.94
C ALA A 448 44.03 7.12 8.98
N VAL A 449 43.52 6.68 7.83
CA VAL A 449 42.73 5.45 7.71
C VAL A 449 43.56 4.22 8.04
N LEU A 450 44.79 4.12 7.51
CA LEU A 450 45.69 3.01 7.80
C LEU A 450 46.07 2.96 9.28
N ALA A 451 46.39 4.10 9.89
CA ALA A 451 46.67 4.18 11.33
C ALA A 451 45.48 3.71 12.17
N GLY A 452 44.25 4.08 11.76
CA GLY A 452 43.02 3.61 12.39
C GLY A 452 42.84 2.09 12.27
N LEU A 453 43.02 1.53 11.07
CA LEU A 453 42.91 0.08 10.83
C LEU A 453 44.00 -0.71 11.57
N GLU A 454 45.24 -0.23 11.59
CA GLU A 454 46.33 -0.83 12.35
C GLU A 454 46.07 -0.79 13.86
N ALA A 455 45.55 0.32 14.38
CA ALA A 455 45.19 0.44 15.79
C ALA A 455 44.16 -0.62 16.20
N MET A 456 43.23 -0.96 15.31
CA MET A 456 42.24 -2.02 15.52
C MET A 456 42.81 -3.43 15.41
N ALA A 457 43.85 -3.62 14.59
CA ALA A 457 44.48 -4.91 14.33
C ALA A 457 45.74 -5.18 15.18
N ARG A 458 46.07 -4.32 16.14
CA ARG A 458 47.29 -4.45 16.96
C ARG A 458 47.42 -5.85 17.58
N GLY A 459 48.51 -6.54 17.24
CA GLY A 459 48.82 -7.88 17.74
C GLY A 459 48.05 -9.02 17.06
N ARG A 460 47.32 -8.75 15.98
CA ARG A 460 46.44 -9.70 15.27
C ARG A 460 46.75 -9.76 13.76
N VAL A 461 48.03 -9.77 13.41
CA VAL A 461 48.49 -9.90 12.01
C VAL A 461 48.11 -11.28 11.48
N GLY A 462 47.58 -11.35 10.26
CA GLY A 462 47.04 -12.58 9.66
C GLY A 462 45.62 -12.94 10.08
N GLU A 463 45.06 -12.30 11.11
CA GLU A 463 43.67 -12.53 11.54
C GLU A 463 42.69 -11.52 10.92
N PRO A 464 41.45 -11.93 10.62
CA PRO A 464 40.39 -11.00 10.24
C PRO A 464 40.01 -10.10 11.42
N CYS A 465 40.13 -8.78 11.21
CA CYS A 465 39.71 -7.74 12.14
C CYS A 465 38.41 -7.11 11.65
N TYR A 466 37.36 -7.22 12.48
CA TYR A 466 36.04 -6.71 12.17
C TYR A 466 35.91 -5.27 12.68
N PHE A 467 35.35 -4.38 11.86
CA PHE A 467 35.09 -3.00 12.25
C PHE A 467 33.85 -2.43 11.59
N ARG A 468 33.20 -1.47 12.25
CA ARG A 468 32.10 -0.69 11.63
C ARG A 468 32.71 0.49 10.90
N PRO A 469 32.57 0.61 9.57
CA PRO A 469 33.29 1.68 8.88
C PRO A 469 32.66 3.05 9.13
N ASP A 470 31.40 3.15 9.58
CA ASP A 470 30.81 4.42 9.99
C ASP A 470 31.41 4.93 11.33
N GLU A 471 31.69 4.03 12.27
CA GLU A 471 32.37 4.37 13.53
C GLU A 471 33.82 4.78 13.28
N LEU A 472 34.53 4.05 12.41
CA LEU A 472 35.90 4.42 12.01
C LEU A 472 35.93 5.75 11.27
N ALA A 473 35.01 5.99 10.34
CA ALA A 473 34.91 7.26 9.62
C ALA A 473 34.68 8.42 10.59
N ALA A 474 33.73 8.27 11.53
CA ALA A 474 33.43 9.28 12.53
C ALA A 474 34.63 9.55 13.47
N ALA A 475 35.31 8.51 13.94
CA ALA A 475 36.50 8.62 14.78
C ALA A 475 37.65 9.36 14.09
N LEU A 476 37.74 9.26 12.76
CA LEU A 476 38.75 9.93 11.93
C LEU A 476 38.31 11.29 11.38
N GLY A 477 37.07 11.73 11.65
CA GLY A 477 36.52 12.96 11.08
C GLY A 477 36.34 12.92 9.55
N LEU A 478 36.12 11.73 8.99
CA LEU A 478 35.95 11.51 7.56
C LEU A 478 34.50 11.18 7.22
N ASP A 479 34.09 11.46 5.98
CA ASP A 479 32.86 10.90 5.44
C ASP A 479 33.07 9.46 4.92
N ARG A 480 31.97 8.73 4.70
CA ARG A 480 32.01 7.33 4.27
C ARG A 480 32.64 7.12 2.89
N ALA A 481 32.49 8.08 1.98
CA ALA A 481 33.05 8.00 0.64
C ALA A 481 34.58 8.21 0.65
N ALA A 482 35.07 9.11 1.50
CA ALA A 482 36.49 9.36 1.76
C ALA A 482 37.15 8.12 2.37
N LEU A 483 36.53 7.51 3.39
CA LEU A 483 37.01 6.25 3.96
C LEU A 483 37.09 5.14 2.91
N ASN A 484 36.01 4.89 2.16
CA ASN A 484 35.98 3.84 1.13
C ASN A 484 37.05 4.05 0.04
N ARG A 485 37.27 5.30 -0.40
CA ARG A 485 38.33 5.64 -1.38
C ARG A 485 39.72 5.39 -0.81
N ALA A 486 39.95 5.76 0.45
CA ALA A 486 41.22 5.53 1.13
C ALA A 486 41.51 4.03 1.29
N VAL A 487 40.56 3.25 1.80
CA VAL A 487 40.70 1.79 1.95
C VAL A 487 40.99 1.13 0.60
N LYS A 488 40.24 1.47 -0.45
CA LYS A 488 40.48 0.94 -1.82
C LYS A 488 41.89 1.27 -2.33
N GLY A 489 42.38 2.47 -2.02
CA GLY A 489 43.75 2.86 -2.39
C GLY A 489 44.82 2.12 -1.59
N LEU A 490 44.58 1.87 -0.29
CA LEU A 490 45.49 1.12 0.58
C LEU A 490 45.59 -0.35 0.17
N THR A 491 44.46 -1.00 -0.16
CA THR A 491 44.43 -2.41 -0.62
C THR A 491 45.14 -2.62 -1.96
N ALA A 492 45.34 -1.54 -2.74
CA ALA A 492 46.10 -1.59 -3.99
C ALA A 492 47.62 -1.41 -3.78
N GLU A 493 48.02 -0.81 -2.65
CA GLU A 493 49.41 -0.41 -2.37
C GLU A 493 50.08 -1.28 -1.30
N LEU A 494 49.29 -2.00 -0.50
CA LEU A 494 49.76 -2.77 0.67
C LEU A 494 49.12 -4.16 0.70
N PRO A 495 49.76 -5.15 1.35
CA PRO A 495 49.24 -6.50 1.51
C PRO A 495 48.12 -6.56 2.58
N ILE A 496 47.03 -5.85 2.29
CA ILE A 496 45.85 -5.74 3.14
C ILE A 496 44.66 -6.28 2.36
N ASP A 497 44.02 -7.31 2.89
CA ASP A 497 42.71 -7.72 2.39
C ASP A 497 41.63 -6.90 3.07
N TYR A 498 40.70 -6.39 2.26
CA TYR A 498 39.52 -5.71 2.74
C TYR A 498 38.28 -6.38 2.17
N ILE A 499 37.42 -6.86 3.06
CA ILE A 499 36.09 -7.33 2.71
C ILE A 499 35.13 -6.20 3.09
N PRO A 500 34.48 -5.56 2.10
CA PRO A 500 33.50 -4.52 2.37
C PRO A 500 32.32 -5.11 3.16
N PRO A 501 31.61 -4.28 3.93
CA PRO A 501 30.48 -4.77 4.71
C PRO A 501 29.41 -5.34 3.79
N PHE A 502 28.74 -6.39 4.29
CA PHE A 502 27.68 -7.09 3.57
C PHE A 502 26.67 -6.10 2.98
N ARG A 503 26.31 -6.29 1.71
CA ARG A 503 25.31 -5.48 1.02
C ARG A 503 23.93 -6.11 1.21
N GLY A 504 23.39 -5.96 2.41
CA GLY A 504 22.08 -6.47 2.80
C GLY A 504 21.83 -6.25 4.30
N ASN A 505 20.72 -6.75 4.83
CA ASN A 505 20.49 -6.74 6.26
C ASN A 505 21.11 -8.02 6.85
N ALA A 506 22.19 -7.89 7.63
CA ALA A 506 22.72 -9.04 8.36
C ALA A 506 21.69 -9.49 9.41
N LEU A 507 21.64 -10.78 9.73
CA LEU A 507 20.63 -11.36 10.62
C LEU A 507 21.29 -11.98 11.85
N ARG A 508 20.72 -11.80 13.04
CA ARG A 508 21.10 -12.57 14.23
C ARG A 508 19.93 -13.42 14.68
N VAL A 509 20.19 -14.69 14.98
CA VAL A 509 19.21 -15.56 15.66
C VAL A 509 19.33 -15.29 17.15
N ILE A 510 18.24 -14.83 17.78
CA ILE A 510 18.25 -14.37 19.18
C ILE A 510 18.48 -15.54 20.14
N ASP A 511 17.79 -16.66 19.90
CA ASP A 511 17.92 -17.88 20.67
C ASP A 511 17.98 -19.07 19.70
N ARG A 512 19.16 -19.69 19.63
CA ARG A 512 19.45 -20.83 18.75
C ARG A 512 18.97 -22.16 19.32
N ASP A 513 18.50 -22.20 20.57
CA ASP A 513 17.92 -23.37 21.22
C ASP A 513 16.39 -23.36 21.14
N ARG A 514 15.75 -22.17 21.06
CA ARG A 514 14.30 -22.00 20.88
C ARG A 514 13.75 -22.63 19.59
N LYS A 515 13.00 -23.73 19.69
CA LYS A 515 12.51 -24.46 18.50
C LYS A 515 11.42 -23.66 17.78
N PRO A 516 11.19 -23.90 16.47
CA PRO A 516 10.14 -23.20 15.71
C PRO A 516 8.74 -23.30 16.34
N ARG A 517 8.42 -24.44 16.96
CA ARG A 517 7.14 -24.67 17.65
C ARG A 517 6.94 -23.81 18.91
N ASP A 518 8.03 -23.27 19.45
CA ASP A 518 8.06 -22.44 20.68
C ASP A 518 8.07 -20.94 20.32
N LEU A 519 7.96 -20.60 19.03
CA LEU A 519 7.77 -19.23 18.56
C LEU A 519 6.33 -18.78 18.82
N ASP A 520 6.19 -17.58 19.40
CA ASP A 520 4.89 -16.96 19.66
C ASP A 520 4.39 -16.26 18.38
N ILE A 521 4.02 -17.05 17.38
CA ILE A 521 3.49 -16.58 16.10
C ILE A 521 2.03 -17.01 15.96
N ASP A 522 1.13 -16.03 15.89
CA ASP A 522 -0.29 -16.28 15.62
C ASP A 522 -0.55 -16.49 14.12
N PHE A 523 -0.30 -17.71 13.65
CA PHE A 523 -0.58 -18.09 12.27
C PHE A 523 -2.08 -18.02 11.91
N ARG A 524 -3.00 -18.15 12.88
CA ARG A 524 -4.43 -18.02 12.60
C ARG A 524 -4.78 -16.60 12.22
N LYS A 525 -4.20 -15.61 12.90
CA LYS A 525 -4.35 -14.20 12.54
C LYS A 525 -3.77 -13.89 11.17
N LEU A 526 -2.63 -14.48 10.81
CA LEU A 526 -2.05 -14.35 9.46
C LEU A 526 -2.98 -14.96 8.39
N ASP A 527 -3.56 -16.13 8.65
CA ASP A 527 -4.52 -16.77 7.73
C ASP A 527 -5.80 -15.94 7.56
N VAL A 528 -6.32 -15.35 8.64
CA VAL A 528 -7.47 -14.42 8.57
C VAL A 528 -7.14 -13.23 7.67
N ARG A 529 -5.97 -12.61 7.83
CA ARG A 529 -5.52 -11.49 6.99
C ARG A 529 -5.37 -11.90 5.53
N LYS A 530 -4.77 -13.06 5.28
CA LYS A 530 -4.64 -13.63 3.94
C LYS A 530 -6.00 -13.78 3.25
N ARG A 531 -6.99 -14.35 3.94
CA ARG A 531 -8.37 -14.47 3.40
C ARG A 531 -8.99 -13.12 3.06
N HIS A 532 -8.78 -12.12 3.91
CA HIS A 532 -9.29 -10.78 3.65
C HIS A 532 -8.68 -10.14 2.39
N GLU A 533 -7.39 -10.35 2.12
CA GLU A 533 -6.76 -9.90 0.87
C GLU A 533 -7.34 -10.63 -0.36
N TYR A 534 -7.67 -11.92 -0.23
CA TYR A 534 -8.40 -12.65 -1.27
C TYR A 534 -9.81 -12.10 -1.51
N GLU A 535 -10.54 -11.75 -0.45
CA GLU A 535 -11.86 -11.14 -0.56
C GLU A 535 -11.81 -9.79 -1.30
N LYS A 536 -10.80 -8.95 -1.03
CA LYS A 536 -10.58 -7.69 -1.78
C LYS A 536 -10.28 -7.96 -3.26
N LEU A 537 -9.44 -8.97 -3.54
CA LEU A 537 -9.11 -9.36 -4.91
C LEU A 537 -10.33 -9.90 -5.67
N ASP A 538 -11.20 -10.65 -4.99
CA ASP A 538 -12.47 -11.11 -5.53
C ASP A 538 -13.37 -9.94 -5.92
N ARG A 539 -13.50 -8.94 -5.03
CA ARG A 539 -14.26 -7.72 -5.33
C ARG A 539 -13.68 -6.94 -6.51
N MET A 540 -12.35 -6.83 -6.63
CA MET A 540 -11.71 -6.18 -7.78
C MET A 540 -11.95 -6.94 -9.09
N THR A 541 -11.91 -8.27 -9.03
CA THR A 541 -12.24 -9.15 -10.18
C THR A 541 -13.70 -8.96 -10.59
N GLN A 542 -14.61 -8.95 -9.62
CA GLN A 542 -16.03 -8.73 -9.81
C GLN A 542 -16.31 -7.34 -10.38
N TYR A 543 -15.62 -6.30 -9.90
CA TYR A 543 -15.68 -4.96 -10.49
C TYR A 543 -15.29 -4.98 -11.98
N ALA A 544 -14.23 -5.68 -12.37
CA ALA A 544 -13.80 -5.77 -13.77
C ALA A 544 -14.79 -6.56 -14.66
N MET A 545 -15.40 -7.61 -14.10
CA MET A 545 -16.29 -8.51 -14.84
C MET A 545 -17.77 -8.12 -14.80
N SER A 546 -18.17 -7.22 -13.91
CA SER A 546 -19.57 -6.83 -13.75
C SER A 546 -20.11 -6.09 -14.98
N PRO A 547 -21.37 -6.32 -15.38
CA PRO A 547 -22.09 -5.52 -16.37
C PRO A 547 -22.77 -4.28 -15.77
N ILE A 548 -22.80 -4.14 -14.45
CA ILE A 548 -23.41 -3.00 -13.75
C ILE A 548 -22.57 -1.74 -13.98
N CYS A 549 -23.18 -0.55 -13.94
CA CYS A 549 -22.47 0.73 -14.01
C CYS A 549 -21.23 0.75 -13.10
N ARG A 550 -20.04 0.97 -13.70
CA ARG A 550 -18.76 0.98 -12.98
C ARG A 550 -18.73 2.00 -11.85
N ARG A 551 -19.26 3.20 -12.12
CA ARG A 551 -19.30 4.29 -11.14
C ARG A 551 -20.16 3.89 -9.95
N SER A 552 -21.38 3.38 -10.19
CA SER A 552 -22.27 2.95 -9.12
C SER A 552 -21.66 1.83 -8.25
N LEU A 553 -20.91 0.90 -8.85
CA LEU A 553 -20.17 -0.13 -8.10
C LEU A 553 -19.10 0.48 -7.19
N ILE A 554 -18.31 1.44 -7.68
CA ILE A 554 -17.30 2.14 -6.86
C ILE A 554 -17.96 2.89 -5.71
N LEU A 555 -19.02 3.66 -5.98
CA LEU A 555 -19.72 4.44 -4.94
C LEU A 555 -20.34 3.52 -3.88
N SER A 556 -21.01 2.45 -4.32
CA SER A 556 -21.58 1.44 -3.40
C SER A 556 -20.52 0.75 -2.57
N TYR A 557 -19.33 0.47 -3.14
CA TYR A 557 -18.22 -0.14 -2.41
C TYR A 557 -17.78 0.71 -1.21
N PHE A 558 -17.74 2.04 -1.37
CA PHE A 558 -17.35 2.98 -0.32
C PHE A 558 -18.50 3.43 0.59
N GLY A 559 -19.67 2.79 0.50
CA GLY A 559 -20.79 3.04 1.40
C GLY A 559 -21.69 4.21 0.99
N GLU A 560 -21.50 4.78 -0.20
CA GLU A 560 -22.46 5.74 -0.73
C GLU A 560 -23.72 5.03 -1.22
N LYS A 561 -24.89 5.61 -0.88
CA LYS A 561 -26.19 5.20 -1.40
C LYS A 561 -26.30 5.57 -2.88
N ALA A 562 -25.55 4.87 -3.73
CA ALA A 562 -25.70 4.97 -5.18
C ALA A 562 -26.83 4.05 -5.63
N ASN A 563 -27.72 4.57 -6.47
CA ASN A 563 -28.71 3.72 -7.12
C ASN A 563 -28.00 2.84 -8.17
N LEU A 564 -27.81 1.56 -7.86
CA LEU A 564 -27.17 0.60 -8.77
C LEU A 564 -27.94 0.41 -10.09
N SER A 565 -29.21 0.81 -10.13
CA SER A 565 -30.06 0.76 -11.33
C SER A 565 -29.95 1.98 -12.25
N GLU A 566 -29.35 3.09 -11.77
CA GLU A 566 -29.20 4.30 -12.59
C GLU A 566 -27.85 4.32 -13.32
N PRO A 567 -27.85 4.41 -14.67
CA PRO A 567 -26.62 4.48 -15.43
C PRO A 567 -25.96 5.86 -15.27
N CYS A 568 -24.66 5.91 -15.00
CA CYS A 568 -23.94 7.19 -14.92
C CYS A 568 -23.78 7.91 -16.28
N GLY A 569 -24.12 7.24 -17.39
CA GLY A 569 -24.00 7.75 -18.76
C GLY A 569 -22.55 7.98 -19.25
N GLY A 570 -21.55 7.70 -18.41
CA GLY A 570 -20.14 8.00 -18.67
C GLY A 570 -19.22 6.79 -18.79
N CYS A 571 -19.48 5.68 -18.09
CA CYS A 571 -18.62 4.49 -18.09
C CYS A 571 -18.85 3.58 -19.31
N ASP A 572 -17.93 2.64 -19.53
CA ASP A 572 -18.02 1.60 -20.58
C ASP A 572 -19.33 0.82 -20.55
N ASN A 573 -19.82 0.42 -19.37
CA ASN A 573 -21.09 -0.31 -19.25
C ASN A 573 -22.34 0.56 -19.52
N CYS A 574 -22.22 1.88 -19.49
CA CYS A 574 -23.35 2.80 -19.72
C CYS A 574 -23.33 3.47 -21.09
N ARG A 575 -22.20 3.43 -21.81
CA ARG A 575 -22.04 4.03 -23.15
C ARG A 575 -21.91 2.94 -24.21
N SER A 576 -22.75 3.01 -25.23
CA SER A 576 -22.78 2.07 -26.36
C SER A 576 -21.61 2.21 -27.35
N ASP A 577 -20.81 3.27 -27.25
CA ASP A 577 -19.84 3.65 -28.31
C ASP A 577 -18.48 2.93 -28.25
N ASP A 578 -18.18 2.14 -27.22
CA ASP A 578 -16.83 1.57 -27.01
C ASP A 578 -16.65 0.12 -27.53
N GLY A 579 -17.53 -0.40 -28.40
CA GLY A 579 -17.30 -1.66 -29.13
C GLY A 579 -17.29 -2.96 -28.29
N GLY A 580 -17.41 -2.87 -26.97
CA GLY A 580 -17.83 -3.99 -26.13
C GLY A 580 -19.34 -4.12 -26.30
N GLY A 581 -19.80 -5.18 -26.98
CA GLY A 581 -21.21 -5.47 -27.15
C GLY A 581 -21.93 -5.31 -25.82
N GLY A 582 -22.67 -4.21 -25.68
CA GLY A 582 -23.50 -3.98 -24.51
C GLY A 582 -24.40 -5.18 -24.40
N VAL A 583 -24.12 -6.05 -23.42
CA VAL A 583 -25.17 -6.89 -22.90
C VAL A 583 -26.13 -5.85 -22.37
N ALA A 584 -27.25 -5.65 -23.09
CA ALA A 584 -28.36 -4.92 -22.54
C ALA A 584 -28.57 -5.56 -21.17
N VAL A 585 -28.26 -4.81 -20.11
CA VAL A 585 -28.69 -5.19 -18.77
C VAL A 585 -30.19 -5.04 -18.88
N THR A 586 -30.86 -6.10 -19.32
CA THR A 586 -32.26 -6.28 -19.06
C THR A 586 -32.32 -6.28 -17.55
N VAL A 587 -32.73 -5.15 -16.99
CA VAL A 587 -33.34 -5.14 -15.67
C VAL A 587 -34.50 -6.10 -15.80
N VAL A 588 -34.26 -7.36 -15.43
CA VAL A 588 -35.29 -8.40 -15.54
C VAL A 588 -36.20 -8.26 -14.33
N ASP A 589 -36.87 -7.12 -14.25
CA ASP A 589 -37.91 -6.87 -13.27
C ASP A 589 -39.27 -7.29 -13.83
N SER A 590 -39.28 -8.45 -14.50
CA SER A 590 -40.50 -9.10 -14.97
C SER A 590 -41.00 -10.09 -13.91
N PRO A 591 -42.31 -10.32 -13.79
CA PRO A 591 -42.86 -11.33 -12.89
C PRO A 591 -42.20 -12.71 -13.08
N GLU A 592 -41.91 -13.09 -14.32
CA GLU A 592 -41.31 -14.38 -14.70
C GLU A 592 -39.84 -14.49 -14.24
N ALA A 593 -39.10 -13.38 -14.29
CA ALA A 593 -37.72 -13.35 -13.84
C ALA A 593 -37.59 -13.32 -12.32
N ARG A 594 -38.47 -12.59 -11.63
CA ARG A 594 -38.59 -12.66 -10.17
C ARG A 594 -38.95 -14.07 -9.72
N GLU A 595 -39.87 -14.74 -10.42
CA GLU A 595 -40.21 -16.14 -10.15
C GLU A 595 -39.02 -17.07 -10.39
N THR A 596 -38.24 -16.84 -11.44
CA THR A 596 -37.02 -17.61 -11.75
C THR A 596 -35.97 -17.44 -10.66
N ILE A 597 -35.68 -16.20 -10.25
CA ILE A 597 -34.76 -15.88 -9.16
C ILE A 597 -35.24 -16.52 -7.85
N GLN A 598 -36.53 -16.43 -7.55
CA GLN A 598 -37.13 -17.06 -6.38
C GLN A 598 -36.92 -18.58 -6.37
N LYS A 599 -37.11 -19.25 -7.52
CA LYS A 599 -36.87 -20.69 -7.68
C LYS A 599 -35.39 -21.04 -7.48
N ILE A 600 -34.47 -20.22 -7.99
CA ILE A 600 -33.01 -20.41 -7.80
C ILE A 600 -32.64 -20.26 -6.32
N LEU A 601 -32.99 -19.14 -5.67
CA LEU A 601 -32.69 -18.89 -4.26
C LEU A 601 -33.33 -19.95 -3.35
N SER A 602 -34.55 -20.37 -3.66
CA SER A 602 -35.24 -21.48 -3.00
C SER A 602 -34.51 -22.82 -3.12
N GLY A 603 -33.85 -23.07 -4.25
CA GLY A 603 -33.03 -24.26 -4.47
C GLY A 603 -31.73 -24.21 -3.70
N VAL A 604 -31.05 -23.06 -3.71
CA VAL A 604 -29.81 -22.81 -2.96
C VAL A 604 -30.06 -22.97 -1.45
N ALA A 605 -31.16 -22.40 -0.93
CA ALA A 605 -31.56 -22.56 0.47
C ALA A 605 -31.73 -24.04 0.87
N ARG A 606 -32.40 -24.82 0.02
CA ARG A 606 -32.68 -26.25 0.28
C ARG A 606 -31.44 -27.14 0.12
N ALA A 607 -30.45 -26.70 -0.66
CA ALA A 607 -29.15 -27.36 -0.77
C ALA A 607 -28.30 -27.22 0.51
N LYS A 608 -28.69 -26.34 1.44
CA LYS A 608 -28.11 -26.16 2.79
C LYS A 608 -26.58 -26.03 2.80
N GLY A 609 -26.01 -25.34 1.81
CA GLY A 609 -24.56 -25.12 1.72
C GLY A 609 -23.72 -26.39 1.55
N ARG A 610 -24.31 -27.50 1.07
CA ARG A 610 -23.59 -28.78 0.90
C ARG A 610 -23.06 -29.01 -0.52
N PHE A 611 -23.47 -28.17 -1.46
CA PHE A 611 -23.25 -28.39 -2.88
C PHE A 611 -22.79 -27.11 -3.56
N GLY A 612 -21.92 -27.26 -4.57
CA GLY A 612 -21.48 -26.16 -5.42
C GLY A 612 -22.49 -25.80 -6.50
N LYS A 613 -22.31 -24.62 -7.11
CA LYS A 613 -23.23 -24.02 -8.09
C LYS A 613 -23.65 -24.96 -9.22
N THR A 614 -22.71 -25.74 -9.78
CA THR A 614 -22.99 -26.65 -10.90
C THR A 614 -23.96 -27.75 -10.49
N SER A 615 -23.82 -28.31 -9.28
CA SER A 615 -24.72 -29.34 -8.76
C SER A 615 -26.11 -28.78 -8.47
N VAL A 616 -26.18 -27.56 -7.91
CA VAL A 616 -27.45 -26.87 -7.65
C VAL A 616 -28.16 -26.52 -8.96
N ALA A 617 -27.42 -26.08 -9.98
CA ALA A 617 -27.98 -25.79 -11.30
C ALA A 617 -28.51 -27.05 -12.00
N GLN A 618 -27.80 -28.17 -11.91
CA GLN A 618 -28.27 -29.47 -12.41
C GLN A 618 -29.51 -29.97 -11.68
N MET A 619 -29.59 -29.77 -10.36
CA MET A 619 -30.78 -30.08 -9.56
C MET A 619 -31.97 -29.25 -10.04
N LEU A 620 -31.81 -27.93 -10.19
CA LEU A 620 -32.88 -27.02 -10.61
C LEU A 620 -33.38 -27.32 -12.03
N ALA A 621 -32.48 -27.68 -12.95
CA ALA A 621 -32.82 -28.12 -14.30
C ALA A 621 -33.47 -29.52 -14.34
N GLY A 622 -33.35 -30.31 -13.27
CA GLY A 622 -33.87 -31.67 -13.19
C GLY A 622 -33.07 -32.66 -14.03
N SER A 623 -31.73 -32.55 -14.00
CA SER A 623 -30.82 -33.45 -14.70
C SER A 623 -30.83 -34.85 -14.08
N ASP A 624 -31.02 -35.87 -14.92
CA ASP A 624 -31.02 -37.29 -14.51
C ASP A 624 -29.62 -37.93 -14.57
N SER A 625 -28.60 -37.24 -14.05
CA SER A 625 -27.25 -37.81 -14.00
C SER A 625 -27.08 -38.78 -12.83
N GLU A 626 -26.24 -39.81 -12.99
CA GLU A 626 -25.93 -40.79 -11.95
C GLU A 626 -25.40 -40.12 -10.66
N ARG A 627 -24.72 -38.98 -10.82
CA ARG A 627 -24.24 -38.13 -9.72
C ARG A 627 -25.38 -37.48 -8.93
N MET A 628 -26.51 -37.13 -9.57
CA MET A 628 -27.69 -36.59 -8.89
C MET A 628 -28.41 -37.67 -8.06
N ALA A 629 -28.52 -38.89 -8.59
CA ALA A 629 -29.13 -40.02 -7.88
C ALA A 629 -28.41 -40.35 -6.56
N ARG A 630 -27.08 -40.23 -6.51
CA ARG A 630 -26.27 -40.50 -5.30
C ARG A 630 -26.21 -39.32 -4.30
N SER A 631 -26.69 -38.13 -4.69
CA SER A 631 -26.53 -36.89 -3.91
C SER A 631 -27.69 -36.59 -2.95
N GLY A 632 -28.84 -37.27 -3.10
CA GLY A 632 -30.08 -36.96 -2.37
C GLY A 632 -30.80 -35.70 -2.86
N LEU A 633 -30.28 -34.98 -3.86
CA LEU A 633 -30.88 -33.76 -4.42
C LEU A 633 -32.21 -34.01 -5.15
N GLN A 634 -32.43 -35.23 -5.65
CA GLN A 634 -33.69 -35.63 -6.32
C GLN A 634 -34.90 -35.65 -5.38
N ALA A 635 -34.69 -35.80 -4.08
CA ALA A 635 -35.76 -35.82 -3.08
C ALA A 635 -36.22 -34.42 -2.66
N LEU A 636 -35.52 -33.36 -3.09
CA LEU A 636 -35.88 -31.99 -2.76
C LEU A 636 -37.06 -31.50 -3.60
N SER A 637 -37.96 -30.73 -3.00
CA SER A 637 -39.11 -30.14 -3.71
C SER A 637 -38.71 -29.16 -4.83
N THR A 638 -37.44 -28.76 -4.89
CA THR A 638 -36.87 -27.87 -5.92
C THR A 638 -36.16 -28.63 -7.04
N PHE A 639 -36.14 -29.96 -7.02
CA PHE A 639 -35.59 -30.74 -8.12
C PHE A 639 -36.46 -30.55 -9.38
N GLY A 640 -35.84 -30.16 -10.49
CA GLY A 640 -36.53 -29.93 -11.76
C GLY A 640 -37.48 -28.74 -11.78
N ILE A 641 -37.44 -27.85 -10.77
CA ILE A 641 -38.38 -26.72 -10.68
C ILE A 641 -38.24 -25.70 -11.83
N LEU A 642 -37.09 -25.70 -12.52
CA LEU A 642 -36.82 -24.89 -13.71
C LEU A 642 -36.87 -25.71 -15.02
N ARG A 643 -37.34 -26.97 -14.99
CA ARG A 643 -37.39 -27.82 -16.20
C ARG A 643 -38.23 -27.19 -17.32
N GLN A 644 -39.27 -26.42 -16.98
CA GLN A 644 -40.16 -25.76 -17.94
C GLN A 644 -39.74 -24.34 -18.31
N SER A 645 -38.67 -23.79 -17.72
CA SER A 645 -38.23 -22.42 -18.01
C SER A 645 -37.41 -22.29 -19.29
N GLY A 646 -37.04 -23.41 -19.93
CA GLY A 646 -36.15 -23.43 -21.10
C GLY A 646 -34.68 -23.15 -20.80
N LEU A 647 -34.33 -22.88 -19.53
CA LEU A 647 -32.96 -22.58 -19.13
C LEU A 647 -32.12 -23.85 -19.02
N THR A 648 -30.93 -23.81 -19.59
CA THR A 648 -29.92 -24.85 -19.42
C THR A 648 -29.30 -24.77 -18.03
N HIS A 649 -28.72 -25.88 -17.57
CA HIS A 649 -27.97 -25.89 -16.30
C HIS A 649 -26.75 -24.95 -16.31
N ARG A 650 -26.23 -24.58 -17.48
CA ARG A 650 -25.16 -23.57 -17.61
C ARG A 650 -25.71 -22.17 -17.34
N GLU A 651 -26.81 -21.80 -17.99
CA GLU A 651 -27.47 -20.50 -17.77
C GLU A 651 -27.96 -20.35 -16.32
N ILE A 652 -28.46 -21.42 -15.70
CA ILE A 652 -28.83 -21.41 -14.28
C ILE A 652 -27.58 -21.20 -13.40
N ALA A 653 -26.44 -21.79 -13.74
CA ALA A 653 -25.19 -21.56 -13.00
C ALA A 653 -24.70 -20.11 -13.16
N ASP A 654 -24.84 -19.52 -14.34
CA ASP A 654 -24.50 -18.12 -14.60
C ASP A 654 -25.43 -17.17 -13.82
N LEU A 655 -26.72 -17.51 -13.69
CA LEU A 655 -27.66 -16.77 -12.84
C LEU A 655 -27.32 -16.91 -11.34
N ILE A 656 -26.87 -18.08 -10.89
CA ILE A 656 -26.36 -18.25 -9.52
C ILE A 656 -25.14 -17.35 -9.28
N ASP A 657 -24.23 -17.25 -10.26
CA ASP A 657 -23.08 -16.34 -10.17
C ASP A 657 -23.52 -14.87 -10.17
N ALA A 658 -24.51 -14.49 -10.99
CA ALA A 658 -25.05 -13.15 -11.02
C ALA A 658 -25.74 -12.77 -9.69
N LEU A 659 -26.49 -13.69 -9.10
CA LEU A 659 -27.12 -13.53 -7.78
C LEU A 659 -26.07 -13.48 -6.64
N GLY A 660 -24.95 -14.17 -6.80
CA GLY A 660 -23.78 -13.97 -5.95
C GLY A 660 -23.16 -12.59 -6.16
N GLY A 661 -23.17 -12.13 -7.41
CA GLY A 661 -22.69 -10.82 -7.84
C GLY A 661 -23.41 -9.64 -7.18
N VAL A 662 -24.70 -9.79 -6.87
CA VAL A 662 -25.52 -8.80 -6.17
C VAL A 662 -25.67 -9.09 -4.67
N GLY A 663 -24.96 -10.10 -4.17
CA GLY A 663 -24.86 -10.40 -2.74
C GLY A 663 -26.05 -11.17 -2.15
N LEU A 664 -26.92 -11.79 -2.96
CA LEU A 664 -28.01 -12.66 -2.48
C LEU A 664 -27.54 -14.10 -2.23
N ILE A 665 -26.49 -14.53 -2.93
CA ILE A 665 -25.84 -15.83 -2.75
C ILE A 665 -24.39 -15.59 -2.31
N GLU A 666 -23.90 -16.42 -1.40
CA GLU A 666 -22.51 -16.44 -0.99
C GLU A 666 -21.89 -17.80 -1.36
N SER A 667 -20.58 -17.80 -1.61
CA SER A 667 -19.81 -19.00 -1.90
C SER A 667 -18.76 -19.20 -0.83
N GLN A 668 -18.81 -20.33 -0.12
CA GLN A 668 -17.86 -20.66 0.94
C GLN A 668 -16.86 -21.71 0.43
N ALA A 669 -15.56 -21.41 0.57
CA ALA A 669 -14.50 -22.39 0.36
C ALA A 669 -14.39 -23.28 1.61
N VAL A 670 -14.62 -24.58 1.46
CA VAL A 670 -14.45 -25.57 2.54
C VAL A 670 -13.12 -26.27 2.28
N ALA A 671 -12.28 -26.41 3.32
CA ALA A 671 -10.86 -26.78 3.24
C ALA A 671 -10.52 -28.03 2.38
N ASP A 672 -11.49 -28.92 2.15
CA ASP A 672 -11.32 -30.16 1.38
C ASP A 672 -12.33 -30.36 0.22
N PHE A 673 -13.15 -29.36 -0.12
CA PHE A 673 -14.21 -29.48 -1.14
C PHE A 673 -14.28 -28.30 -2.12
N LYS A 674 -14.85 -28.55 -3.30
CA LYS A 674 -15.21 -27.47 -4.24
C LYS A 674 -16.13 -26.45 -3.54
N PRO A 675 -16.05 -25.15 -3.89
CA PRO A 675 -16.83 -24.11 -3.25
C PRO A 675 -18.33 -24.44 -3.22
N VAL A 676 -18.95 -24.30 -2.05
CA VAL A 676 -20.38 -24.54 -1.83
C VAL A 676 -21.13 -23.23 -1.83
N VAL A 677 -22.38 -23.24 -2.31
CA VAL A 677 -23.22 -22.04 -2.36
C VAL A 677 -24.28 -22.06 -1.26
N SER A 678 -24.43 -20.93 -0.56
CA SER A 678 -25.47 -20.66 0.44
C SER A 678 -26.13 -19.31 0.20
N LEU A 679 -27.29 -19.07 0.81
CA LEU A 679 -27.89 -17.75 0.80
C LEU A 679 -27.20 -16.84 1.81
N SER A 680 -26.94 -15.60 1.42
CA SER A 680 -26.52 -14.55 2.34
C SER A 680 -27.70 -14.09 3.22
N GLU A 681 -27.42 -13.24 4.20
CA GLU A 681 -28.47 -12.57 4.98
C GLU A 681 -29.44 -11.77 4.10
N ALA A 682 -28.91 -11.07 3.08
CA ALA A 682 -29.71 -10.35 2.08
C ALA A 682 -30.56 -11.31 1.23
N GLY A 683 -30.02 -12.45 0.82
CA GLY A 683 -30.77 -13.49 0.11
C GLY A 683 -31.94 -14.05 0.93
N TRP A 684 -31.74 -14.24 2.23
CA TRP A 684 -32.80 -14.64 3.15
C TRP A 684 -33.85 -13.55 3.35
N ALA A 685 -33.44 -12.28 3.43
CA ALA A 685 -34.35 -11.15 3.53
C ALA A 685 -35.23 -11.03 2.28
N TRP A 686 -34.63 -11.13 1.09
CA TRP A 686 -35.35 -11.05 -0.18
C TRP A 686 -36.36 -12.19 -0.38
N LEU A 687 -36.02 -13.42 0.01
CA LEU A 687 -36.98 -14.54 -0.05
C LEU A 687 -38.21 -14.35 0.86
N ARG A 688 -38.05 -13.59 1.95
CA ARG A 688 -39.13 -13.25 2.90
C ARG A 688 -39.96 -12.07 2.42
N ASP A 689 -39.31 -11.05 1.86
CA ASP A 689 -39.93 -9.81 1.41
C ASP A 689 -39.77 -9.64 -0.12
N ARG A 690 -40.76 -10.19 -0.84
CA ARG A 690 -40.68 -10.49 -2.28
C ARG A 690 -41.05 -9.32 -3.19
N GLU A 691 -41.23 -8.13 -2.61
CA GLU A 691 -41.63 -6.92 -3.35
C GLU A 691 -40.43 -6.06 -3.76
N ALA A 692 -39.25 -6.29 -3.18
CA ALA A 692 -38.03 -5.58 -3.55
C ALA A 692 -37.41 -6.14 -4.85
N PRO A 693 -36.91 -5.29 -5.76
CA PRO A 693 -36.15 -5.76 -6.91
C PRO A 693 -34.88 -6.51 -6.45
N PRO A 694 -34.59 -7.70 -7.02
CA PRO A 694 -33.45 -8.55 -6.64
C PRO A 694 -32.08 -7.97 -7.00
#